data_AF-A0A8H7CBR3-F1
#
_entry.id   AF-A0A8H7CBR3-F1
#
_cell.length_a   1.000
_cell.length_b   1.000
_cell.length_c   1.000
_cell.angle_alpha   90.00
_cell.angle_beta   90.00
_cell.angle_gamma   90.00
#
_symmetry.space_group_name_H-M   'P 1'
#
loop_
_entity.id
_entity.type
_entity.pdbx_description
1 polymer ?
#
loop_
_entity_poly.entity_id
_entity_poly.type
_entity_poly.pdbx_seq_one_letter_code
_entity_poly.pdbx_strand_id
1 'polypeptide(L)'
;MAPSSYNPSAPSEQLVPLPNALQIELSSGISLQPPLTRRGTGPGLIVFLPPEHAASEAAALDPPPVLKWAEEGFAVASITAPNASPESLNIAINGLLALPELDTRDKFALVVYEAAVLPIILSLISNDNRLVCLVIYGHPLPVDPAPPVPTLVFLPKDTDTAFGPNLTICKLDTSSPSFAFPQATDFNSSAASIAHSKAAAFIKKYLGVFDLEAIWEEHCYFEFEVRSVAQTMGTMVAEPYVNHVPTLTGGIGRKQLTAFYRDHFIFSNPADTALQTISRTVGSDRVVDEFIFHCTHDKQIDWLLPGVPPTGKKLAIPMLGVINIRGDRLYHEHIWWDQGTCLLQAGIIPTHVPFEGKTLRLPISGAESAQLLADERSVPANEMLGSKQLDRRNMNAAKLNLVLTTTIAPTNAHMPIQYYIPNLLELFSEYRKPLNPVFETADSRFQLWIDSADFLSKQHRQVWKKAELPLLAARIFPRADVQQLQTALEYLAMFLILEQLTDSPASSETAKKWGAVYLDALRPEAPVAAAEQGPAAAVLQRLRSSIISAVDPPYRAAYLQSNENLVEGIIQEALDREQPEKVSSIVTYLATRRKTIGSLPFHRLHLWIAGLQGLVYPPNLLAMVEEALNLAAVSNDLYSYRKEYREDGASHNFVTVAMRDSSTGLQNGDSAIPAAIEFTVNWLKDAHARLEQLKNSLLAHAEIDAYIEGMLDCVVGNIEWSVACKRYGLFEDEVALQSGLIEI
;
A
#
# COMPACT_ATOMS: atom_id res chain seq x y z
N MET A 1 -24.45 22.43 15.38
CA MET A 1 -23.62 22.31 16.59
C MET A 1 -23.79 20.90 17.11
N ALA A 2 -22.69 20.19 17.35
CA ALA A 2 -22.72 18.85 17.94
C ALA A 2 -23.29 18.91 19.38
N PRO A 3 -23.96 17.86 19.86
CA PRO A 3 -24.51 17.83 21.21
C PRO A 3 -23.40 17.87 22.25
N SER A 4 -23.59 18.69 23.31
CA SER A 4 -22.65 18.80 24.44
C SER A 4 -22.92 17.81 25.56
N SER A 5 -24.03 17.08 25.51
CA SER A 5 -24.45 16.09 26.51
C SER A 5 -25.30 14.99 25.87
N TYR A 6 -25.28 13.80 26.47
CA TYR A 6 -26.11 12.68 26.03
C TYR A 6 -27.62 12.97 26.16
N ASN A 7 -28.38 12.64 25.11
CA ASN A 7 -29.85 12.68 25.13
C ASN A 7 -30.41 11.36 24.56
N PRO A 8 -30.96 10.46 25.39
CA PRO A 8 -31.45 9.16 24.92
C PRO A 8 -32.68 9.25 24.00
N SER A 9 -33.34 10.40 23.92
CA SER A 9 -34.48 10.63 23.02
C SER A 9 -34.07 11.25 21.68
N ALA A 10 -32.79 11.55 21.47
CA ALA A 10 -32.31 12.11 20.21
C ALA A 10 -32.44 11.07 19.07
N PRO A 11 -32.79 11.48 17.83
CA PRO A 11 -32.85 10.57 16.70
C PRO A 11 -31.54 9.81 16.44
N SER A 12 -30.39 10.43 16.69
CA SER A 12 -29.07 9.79 16.58
C SER A 12 -28.83 8.71 17.64
N GLU A 13 -29.53 8.75 18.77
CA GLU A 13 -29.39 7.78 19.86
C GLU A 13 -30.34 6.58 19.74
N GLN A 14 -31.01 6.42 18.59
CA GLN A 14 -31.75 5.20 18.30
C GLN A 14 -30.81 4.01 18.19
N LEU A 15 -31.21 2.87 18.76
CA LEU A 15 -30.42 1.65 18.74
C LEU A 15 -30.13 1.23 17.30
N VAL A 16 -28.84 1.15 16.96
CA VAL A 16 -28.39 0.55 15.70
C VAL A 16 -28.39 -0.98 15.86
N PRO A 17 -29.25 -1.71 15.11
CA PRO A 17 -29.31 -3.16 15.21
C PRO A 17 -28.04 -3.79 14.66
N LEU A 18 -27.54 -4.83 15.33
CA LEU A 18 -26.41 -5.61 14.81
C LEU A 18 -26.89 -6.54 13.70
N PRO A 19 -26.03 -6.85 12.71
CA PRO A 19 -26.23 -7.98 11.82
C PRO A 19 -26.56 -9.23 12.64
N ASN A 20 -27.70 -9.83 12.34
CA ASN A 20 -28.18 -11.04 13.02
C ASN A 20 -28.62 -12.02 11.95
N ALA A 21 -27.92 -13.15 11.88
CA ALA A 21 -28.26 -14.26 11.01
C ALA A 21 -28.20 -15.54 11.82
N LEU A 22 -29.30 -16.29 11.81
CA LEU A 22 -29.37 -17.59 12.47
C LEU A 22 -28.48 -18.59 11.73
N GLN A 23 -27.76 -19.38 12.50
CA GLN A 23 -27.04 -20.53 11.98
C GLN A 23 -28.04 -21.57 11.46
N ILE A 24 -27.76 -22.11 10.28
CA ILE A 24 -28.60 -23.08 9.57
C ILE A 24 -27.93 -24.44 9.66
N GLU A 25 -28.63 -25.44 10.18
CA GLU A 25 -28.16 -26.83 10.16
C GLU A 25 -28.42 -27.44 8.77
N LEU A 26 -27.37 -27.88 8.09
CA LEU A 26 -27.48 -28.53 6.77
C LEU A 26 -27.64 -30.05 6.93
N SER A 27 -26.89 -30.62 7.86
CA SER A 27 -26.97 -32.03 8.29
C SER A 27 -26.22 -32.21 9.61
N SER A 28 -26.24 -33.43 10.19
CA SER A 28 -25.54 -33.73 11.43
C SER A 28 -24.05 -33.36 11.35
N GLY A 29 -23.64 -32.36 12.14
CA GLY A 29 -22.24 -31.88 12.19
C GLY A 29 -21.83 -30.99 11.01
N ILE A 30 -22.78 -30.56 10.16
CA ILE A 30 -22.56 -29.58 9.10
C ILE A 30 -23.53 -28.41 9.28
N SER A 31 -22.98 -27.21 9.39
CA SER A 31 -23.78 -26.01 9.56
C SER A 31 -23.33 -24.89 8.62
N LEU A 32 -24.20 -23.91 8.45
CA LEU A 32 -23.98 -22.73 7.63
C LEU A 32 -24.30 -21.47 8.45
N GLN A 33 -23.35 -20.56 8.53
CA GLN A 33 -23.48 -19.27 9.16
C GLN A 33 -23.42 -18.19 8.07
N PRO A 34 -24.51 -17.44 7.83
CA PRO A 34 -24.45 -16.30 6.93
C PRO A 34 -23.52 -15.20 7.47
N PRO A 35 -23.00 -14.31 6.59
CA PRO A 35 -22.13 -13.21 7.00
C PRO A 35 -22.75 -12.35 8.10
N LEU A 36 -21.93 -11.99 9.10
CA LEU A 36 -22.33 -11.10 10.19
C LEU A 36 -21.72 -9.71 9.96
N THR A 37 -21.99 -9.11 8.81
CA THR A 37 -21.54 -7.76 8.44
C THR A 37 -22.71 -6.89 8.02
N ARG A 38 -22.55 -5.57 8.07
CA ARG A 38 -23.56 -4.61 7.56
C ARG A 38 -23.77 -4.75 6.05
N ARG A 39 -22.72 -5.15 5.33
CA ARG A 39 -22.80 -5.53 3.89
C ARG A 39 -23.85 -6.61 3.63
N GLY A 40 -24.11 -7.50 4.57
CA GLY A 40 -25.14 -8.56 4.49
C GLY A 40 -24.82 -9.70 3.52
N THR A 41 -23.88 -9.52 2.60
CA THR A 41 -23.39 -10.57 1.69
C THR A 41 -21.90 -10.82 1.87
N GLY A 42 -21.41 -11.95 1.39
CA GLY A 42 -19.98 -12.25 1.42
C GLY A 42 -19.56 -13.47 0.62
N PRO A 43 -18.23 -13.65 0.45
CA PRO A 43 -17.67 -14.82 -0.20
C PRO A 43 -17.76 -16.04 0.72
N GLY A 44 -17.70 -17.23 0.13
CA GLY A 44 -17.84 -18.48 0.88
C GLY A 44 -16.52 -18.97 1.49
N LEU A 45 -16.59 -19.40 2.74
CA LEU A 45 -15.50 -20.01 3.49
C LEU A 45 -15.95 -21.34 4.07
N ILE A 46 -15.13 -22.39 3.95
CA ILE A 46 -15.44 -23.70 4.52
C ILE A 46 -14.43 -24.00 5.63
N VAL A 47 -14.93 -24.25 6.83
CA VAL A 47 -14.13 -24.43 8.05
C VAL A 47 -14.28 -25.85 8.57
N PHE A 48 -13.15 -26.53 8.77
CA PHE A 48 -13.09 -27.86 9.37
C PHE A 48 -12.73 -27.74 10.84
N LEU A 49 -13.65 -28.17 11.70
CA LEU A 49 -13.53 -28.08 13.14
C LEU A 49 -13.25 -29.46 13.74
N PRO A 50 -12.45 -29.53 14.80
CA PRO A 50 -12.28 -30.74 15.60
C PRO A 50 -13.56 -31.10 16.36
N PRO A 51 -13.69 -32.33 16.91
CA PRO A 51 -14.83 -32.67 17.77
C PRO A 51 -14.90 -31.77 19.01
N GLU A 52 -16.06 -31.70 19.66
CA GLU A 52 -16.32 -30.83 20.81
C GLU A 52 -15.15 -30.80 21.81
N HIS A 53 -14.68 -29.59 22.12
CA HIS A 53 -13.59 -29.36 23.06
C HIS A 53 -14.11 -29.32 24.49
N ALA A 54 -13.26 -29.74 25.45
CA ALA A 54 -13.51 -29.46 26.86
C ALA A 54 -13.52 -27.93 27.05
N ALA A 55 -14.67 -27.37 27.43
CA ALA A 55 -14.82 -25.94 27.62
C ALA A 55 -14.02 -25.48 28.85
N SER A 56 -13.13 -24.50 28.65
CA SER A 56 -12.59 -23.69 29.74
C SER A 56 -13.73 -22.89 30.41
N GLU A 57 -13.71 -22.81 31.75
CA GLU A 57 -14.68 -22.01 32.53
C GLU A 57 -14.55 -20.50 32.30
N ALA A 58 -13.40 -20.04 31.76
CA ALA A 58 -13.17 -18.64 31.43
C ALA A 58 -13.51 -18.36 29.95
N ALA A 59 -14.61 -17.63 29.71
CA ALA A 59 -14.96 -17.16 28.37
C ALA A 59 -13.92 -16.14 27.88
N ALA A 60 -13.09 -16.53 26.92
CA ALA A 60 -12.24 -15.61 26.19
C ALA A 60 -13.10 -14.64 25.35
N LEU A 61 -12.62 -13.39 25.19
CA LEU A 61 -13.29 -12.38 24.34
C LEU A 61 -13.24 -12.73 22.85
N ASP A 62 -12.30 -13.58 22.44
CA ASP A 62 -12.19 -14.02 21.05
C ASP A 62 -13.32 -15.03 20.73
N PRO A 63 -14.13 -14.81 19.69
CA PRO A 63 -15.24 -15.71 19.37
C PRO A 63 -14.73 -17.02 18.75
N PRO A 64 -15.52 -18.10 18.82
CA PRO A 64 -15.24 -19.34 18.11
C PRO A 64 -15.04 -19.13 16.59
N PRO A 65 -14.26 -19.99 15.91
CA PRO A 65 -13.87 -19.77 14.51
C PRO A 65 -15.01 -19.44 13.54
N VAL A 66 -16.16 -20.11 13.65
CA VAL A 66 -17.31 -19.88 12.76
C VAL A 66 -17.83 -18.44 12.88
N LEU A 67 -18.06 -17.98 14.11
CA LEU A 67 -18.51 -16.62 14.37
C LEU A 67 -17.43 -15.61 13.98
N LYS A 68 -16.17 -15.89 14.28
CA LYS A 68 -15.04 -15.03 13.95
C LYS A 68 -14.92 -14.76 12.45
N TRP A 69 -15.03 -15.81 11.63
CA TRP A 69 -15.00 -15.66 10.17
C TRP A 69 -16.28 -15.05 9.60
N ALA A 70 -17.43 -15.28 10.23
CA ALA A 70 -18.67 -14.61 9.83
C ALA A 70 -18.62 -13.09 10.12
N GLU A 71 -18.02 -12.68 11.24
CA GLU A 71 -17.74 -11.26 11.54
C GLU A 71 -16.75 -10.63 10.55
N GLU A 72 -15.82 -11.43 9.99
CA GLU A 72 -14.94 -11.00 8.89
C GLU A 72 -15.68 -10.82 7.54
N GLY A 73 -16.98 -11.15 7.49
CA GLY A 73 -17.82 -10.97 6.31
C GLY A 73 -17.88 -12.16 5.37
N PHE A 74 -17.48 -13.35 5.81
CA PHE A 74 -17.62 -14.59 5.05
C PHE A 74 -18.97 -15.27 5.34
N ALA A 75 -19.53 -15.93 4.32
CA ALA A 75 -20.53 -16.96 4.53
C ALA A 75 -19.80 -18.26 4.88
N VAL A 76 -19.99 -18.77 6.10
CA VAL A 76 -19.16 -19.84 6.66
C VAL A 76 -19.92 -21.15 6.70
N ALA A 77 -19.48 -22.15 5.95
CA ALA A 77 -19.92 -23.54 6.15
C ALA A 77 -18.94 -24.25 7.09
N SER A 78 -19.43 -24.84 8.18
CA SER A 78 -18.60 -25.59 9.12
C SER A 78 -18.84 -27.08 8.99
N ILE A 79 -17.77 -27.88 9.01
CA ILE A 79 -17.82 -29.34 9.07
C ILE A 79 -17.07 -29.80 10.32
N THR A 80 -17.77 -30.40 11.27
CA THR A 80 -17.19 -30.91 12.52
C THR A 80 -16.77 -32.37 12.35
N ALA A 81 -15.52 -32.69 12.69
CA ALA A 81 -15.01 -34.06 12.65
C ALA A 81 -15.80 -35.00 13.58
N PRO A 82 -15.97 -36.29 13.23
CA PRO A 82 -15.32 -37.00 12.12
C PRO A 82 -16.09 -36.91 10.78
N ASN A 83 -17.08 -36.02 10.65
CA ASN A 83 -18.00 -36.01 9.49
C ASN A 83 -17.36 -35.56 8.16
N ALA A 84 -16.06 -35.24 8.15
CA ALA A 84 -15.35 -34.82 6.95
C ALA A 84 -15.25 -35.96 5.92
N SER A 85 -15.90 -35.76 4.80
CA SER A 85 -16.01 -36.66 3.66
C SER A 85 -16.23 -35.86 2.37
N PRO A 86 -15.97 -36.44 1.18
CA PRO A 86 -16.36 -35.83 -0.10
C PRO A 86 -17.83 -35.41 -0.12
N GLU A 87 -18.72 -36.23 0.44
CA GLU A 87 -20.16 -35.95 0.55
C GLU A 87 -20.44 -34.73 1.44
N SER A 88 -19.78 -34.63 2.60
CA SER A 88 -19.94 -33.48 3.50
C SER A 88 -19.49 -32.16 2.86
N LEU A 89 -18.42 -32.19 2.06
CA LEU A 89 -17.93 -31.00 1.36
C LEU A 89 -18.93 -30.56 0.30
N ASN A 90 -19.50 -31.51 -0.45
CA ASN A 90 -20.55 -31.23 -1.42
C ASN A 90 -21.79 -30.64 -0.76
N ILE A 91 -22.19 -31.15 0.42
CA ILE A 91 -23.30 -30.57 1.21
C ILE A 91 -22.97 -29.12 1.60
N ALA A 92 -21.76 -28.86 2.11
CA ALA A 92 -21.32 -27.53 2.51
C ALA A 92 -21.30 -26.54 1.32
N ILE A 93 -20.71 -26.93 0.18
CA ILE A 93 -20.66 -26.10 -1.03
C ILE A 93 -22.07 -25.83 -1.56
N ASN A 94 -22.92 -26.86 -1.64
CA ASN A 94 -24.31 -26.68 -2.10
C ASN A 94 -25.11 -25.80 -1.15
N GLY A 95 -24.89 -25.91 0.16
CA GLY A 95 -25.47 -25.03 1.17
C GLY A 95 -25.05 -23.57 0.97
N LEU A 96 -23.76 -23.32 0.75
CA LEU A 96 -23.23 -21.99 0.41
C LEU A 96 -23.88 -21.45 -0.89
N LEU A 97 -23.93 -22.25 -1.95
CA LEU A 97 -24.51 -21.85 -3.24
C LEU A 97 -26.02 -21.56 -3.17
N ALA A 98 -26.72 -22.23 -2.25
CA ALA A 98 -28.14 -22.00 -1.99
C ALA A 98 -28.39 -20.74 -1.17
N LEU A 99 -27.36 -20.19 -0.50
CA LEU A 99 -27.48 -19.01 0.34
C LEU A 99 -27.65 -17.73 -0.52
N PRO A 100 -28.72 -16.95 -0.34
CA PRO A 100 -28.89 -15.66 -1.02
C PRO A 100 -27.75 -14.67 -0.73
N GLU A 101 -27.21 -14.72 0.49
CA GLU A 101 -26.15 -13.86 1.00
C GLU A 101 -24.75 -14.19 0.44
N LEU A 102 -24.61 -15.24 -0.38
CA LEU A 102 -23.34 -15.58 -1.04
C LEU A 102 -23.14 -14.74 -2.31
N ASP A 103 -22.14 -13.84 -2.30
CA ASP A 103 -21.82 -12.96 -3.44
C ASP A 103 -20.83 -13.59 -4.45
N THR A 104 -19.88 -14.38 -3.96
CA THR A 104 -18.84 -15.04 -4.76
C THR A 104 -19.15 -16.52 -4.84
N ARG A 105 -19.58 -16.97 -6.02
CA ARG A 105 -20.13 -18.33 -6.23
C ARG A 105 -19.16 -19.30 -6.89
N ASP A 106 -18.08 -18.78 -7.44
CA ASP A 106 -17.07 -19.52 -8.21
C ASP A 106 -15.78 -19.77 -7.43
N LYS A 107 -15.63 -19.20 -6.21
CA LYS A 107 -14.42 -19.32 -5.39
C LYS A 107 -14.76 -19.51 -3.91
N PHE A 108 -14.05 -20.42 -3.26
CA PHE A 108 -14.16 -20.73 -1.84
C PHE A 108 -12.76 -20.93 -1.23
N ALA A 109 -12.58 -20.50 0.00
CA ALA A 109 -11.37 -20.77 0.78
C ALA A 109 -11.63 -21.85 1.84
N LEU A 110 -10.58 -22.55 2.24
CA LEU A 110 -10.62 -23.62 3.23
C LEU A 110 -9.81 -23.25 4.46
N VAL A 111 -10.37 -23.48 5.65
CA VAL A 111 -9.65 -23.35 6.92
C VAL A 111 -9.76 -24.66 7.69
N VAL A 112 -8.63 -25.25 8.05
CA VAL A 112 -8.56 -26.53 8.74
C VAL A 112 -7.96 -26.34 10.11
N TYR A 113 -8.72 -26.68 11.14
CA TYR A 113 -8.24 -26.73 12.51
C TYR A 113 -8.09 -28.16 13.06
N GLU A 114 -8.48 -29.18 12.28
CA GLU A 114 -8.42 -30.60 12.65
C GLU A 114 -7.50 -31.36 11.69
N ALA A 115 -6.41 -31.93 12.20
CA ALA A 115 -5.43 -32.63 11.37
C ALA A 115 -6.00 -33.87 10.69
N ALA A 116 -6.92 -34.57 11.36
CA ALA A 116 -7.45 -35.86 10.90
C ALA A 116 -8.14 -35.76 9.52
N VAL A 117 -8.60 -34.57 9.14
CA VAL A 117 -9.30 -34.37 7.86
C VAL A 117 -8.34 -34.04 6.70
N LEU A 118 -7.08 -33.69 6.97
CA LEU A 118 -6.13 -33.20 5.95
C LEU A 118 -5.97 -34.13 4.73
N PRO A 119 -5.83 -35.47 4.87
CA PRO A 119 -5.70 -36.35 3.71
C PRO A 119 -6.90 -36.27 2.75
N ILE A 120 -8.11 -36.14 3.32
CA ILE A 120 -9.35 -36.03 2.56
C ILE A 120 -9.39 -34.66 1.85
N ILE A 121 -9.03 -33.58 2.54
CA ILE A 121 -9.01 -32.22 1.98
C ILE A 121 -8.03 -32.09 0.83
N LEU A 122 -6.81 -32.61 0.96
CA LEU A 122 -5.80 -32.56 -0.12
C LEU A 122 -6.27 -33.29 -1.38
N SER A 123 -6.96 -34.42 -1.22
CA SER A 123 -7.58 -35.14 -2.34
C SER A 123 -8.70 -34.33 -3.00
N LEU A 124 -9.54 -33.65 -2.21
CA LEU A 124 -10.68 -32.89 -2.72
C LEU A 124 -10.30 -31.61 -3.44
N ILE A 125 -9.34 -30.84 -2.90
CA ILE A 125 -8.86 -29.60 -3.55
C ILE A 125 -8.32 -29.90 -4.94
N SER A 126 -7.67 -31.05 -5.12
CA SER A 126 -7.14 -31.46 -6.43
C SER A 126 -8.22 -31.66 -7.50
N ASN A 127 -9.50 -31.79 -7.11
CA ASN A 127 -10.62 -32.10 -7.98
C ASN A 127 -11.64 -30.96 -8.15
N ASP A 128 -11.53 -29.84 -7.40
CA ASP A 128 -12.46 -28.71 -7.49
C ASP A 128 -11.70 -27.38 -7.60
N ASN A 129 -11.73 -26.80 -8.80
CA ASN A 129 -11.02 -25.55 -9.12
C ASN A 129 -11.60 -24.30 -8.43
N ARG A 130 -12.78 -24.42 -7.80
CA ARG A 130 -13.36 -23.33 -7.01
C ARG A 130 -12.67 -23.18 -5.66
N LEU A 131 -11.92 -24.19 -5.20
CA LEU A 131 -11.18 -24.14 -3.95
C LEU A 131 -9.85 -23.43 -4.20
N VAL A 132 -9.74 -22.15 -3.80
CA VAL A 132 -8.65 -21.28 -4.27
C VAL A 132 -7.46 -21.17 -3.32
N CYS A 133 -7.65 -21.44 -2.03
CA CYS A 133 -6.57 -21.45 -1.04
C CYS A 133 -6.91 -22.27 0.20
N LEU A 134 -5.89 -22.65 0.97
CA LEU A 134 -5.99 -23.47 2.17
C LEU A 134 -5.23 -22.83 3.34
N VAL A 135 -5.85 -22.77 4.52
CA VAL A 135 -5.21 -22.36 5.77
C VAL A 135 -5.30 -23.50 6.78
N ILE A 136 -4.19 -23.82 7.46
CA ILE A 136 -4.11 -24.92 8.44
C ILE A 136 -3.59 -24.37 9.76
N TYR A 137 -4.25 -24.74 10.87
CA TYR A 137 -3.86 -24.39 12.22
C TYR A 137 -3.34 -25.60 13.00
N GLY A 138 -2.24 -25.41 13.73
CA GLY A 138 -1.75 -26.32 14.76
C GLY A 138 -0.99 -27.56 14.26
N HIS A 139 -1.13 -27.91 12.98
CA HIS A 139 -0.71 -29.22 12.48
C HIS A 139 0.18 -29.14 11.23
N PRO A 140 1.29 -29.90 11.17
CA PRO A 140 2.15 -29.93 10.00
C PRO A 140 1.46 -30.62 8.83
N LEU A 141 1.73 -30.14 7.61
CA LEU A 141 1.29 -30.79 6.38
C LEU A 141 2.40 -31.74 5.89
N PRO A 142 2.12 -33.01 5.61
CA PRO A 142 3.05 -33.84 4.84
C PRO A 142 3.20 -33.23 3.43
N VAL A 143 4.43 -32.94 3.01
CA VAL A 143 4.75 -32.24 1.75
C VAL A 143 4.59 -33.13 0.50
N ASP A 144 4.34 -34.42 0.69
CA ASP A 144 4.17 -35.38 -0.40
C ASP A 144 2.77 -36.01 -0.35
N PRO A 145 1.86 -35.67 -1.29
CA PRO A 145 2.03 -34.71 -2.39
C PRO A 145 1.92 -33.24 -1.93
N ALA A 146 2.57 -32.33 -2.65
CA ALA A 146 2.50 -30.90 -2.38
C ALA A 146 1.06 -30.38 -2.57
N PRO A 147 0.59 -29.39 -1.79
CA PRO A 147 -0.76 -28.88 -1.92
C PRO A 147 -0.95 -28.23 -3.30
N PRO A 148 -2.06 -28.53 -4.00
CA PRO A 148 -2.31 -28.03 -5.36
C PRO A 148 -2.65 -26.53 -5.41
N VAL A 149 -2.92 -25.92 -4.25
CA VAL A 149 -3.30 -24.51 -4.10
C VAL A 149 -2.37 -23.81 -3.10
N PRO A 150 -2.26 -22.48 -3.16
CA PRO A 150 -1.59 -21.70 -2.13
C PRO A 150 -2.08 -22.09 -0.73
N THR A 151 -1.15 -22.50 0.13
CA THR A 151 -1.43 -23.03 1.46
C THR A 151 -0.63 -22.30 2.54
N LEU A 152 -1.31 -21.84 3.59
CA LEU A 152 -0.70 -21.20 4.76
C LEU A 152 -0.87 -22.10 5.99
N VAL A 153 0.23 -22.41 6.68
CA VAL A 153 0.23 -23.31 7.85
C VAL A 153 0.78 -22.60 9.07
N PHE A 154 0.03 -22.63 10.18
CA PHE A 154 0.46 -22.13 11.47
C PHE A 154 0.87 -23.28 12.39
N LEU A 155 2.11 -23.24 12.89
CA LEU A 155 2.68 -24.29 13.74
C LEU A 155 3.23 -23.74 15.05
N PRO A 156 3.18 -24.54 16.13
CA PRO A 156 4.01 -24.32 17.32
C PRO A 156 5.49 -24.20 16.94
N LYS A 157 6.24 -23.34 17.64
CA LYS A 157 7.64 -22.97 17.34
C LYS A 157 8.56 -24.16 17.10
N ASP A 158 8.43 -25.19 17.92
CA ASP A 158 9.32 -26.36 17.95
C ASP A 158 8.83 -27.49 17.03
N THR A 159 7.86 -27.24 16.15
CA THR A 159 7.35 -28.24 15.21
C THR A 159 8.25 -28.36 13.99
N ASP A 160 8.74 -29.57 13.72
CA ASP A 160 9.46 -29.88 12.49
C ASP A 160 8.48 -30.02 11.32
N THR A 161 8.81 -29.40 10.19
CA THR A 161 8.01 -29.48 8.97
C THR A 161 8.89 -29.21 7.75
N ALA A 162 8.55 -29.84 6.63
CA ALA A 162 9.28 -29.66 5.37
C ALA A 162 8.68 -28.49 4.57
N PHE A 163 9.51 -27.86 3.73
CA PHE A 163 9.09 -26.81 2.81
C PHE A 163 8.68 -27.41 1.46
N GLY A 164 7.73 -26.77 0.77
CA GLY A 164 7.28 -27.17 -0.55
C GLY A 164 6.79 -25.99 -1.39
N PRO A 165 6.63 -26.18 -2.71
CA PRO A 165 6.02 -25.16 -3.56
C PRO A 165 4.59 -24.88 -3.07
N ASN A 166 4.14 -23.62 -3.16
CA ASN A 166 2.84 -23.13 -2.68
C ASN A 166 2.60 -23.19 -1.16
N LEU A 167 3.59 -23.61 -0.36
CA LEU A 167 3.46 -23.74 1.10
C LEU A 167 4.13 -22.56 1.82
N THR A 168 3.35 -21.79 2.58
CA THR A 168 3.85 -20.76 3.50
C THR A 168 3.70 -21.26 4.93
N ILE A 169 4.79 -21.26 5.71
CA ILE A 169 4.80 -21.77 7.09
C ILE A 169 5.05 -20.60 8.04
N CYS A 170 4.18 -20.46 9.04
CA CYS A 170 4.29 -19.48 10.11
C CYS A 170 4.44 -20.20 11.45
N LYS A 171 5.62 -20.13 12.04
CA LYS A 171 5.89 -20.64 13.38
C LYS A 171 5.54 -19.59 14.43
N LEU A 172 4.79 -20.00 15.46
CA LEU A 172 4.28 -19.11 16.53
C LEU A 172 4.86 -19.54 17.88
N ASP A 173 5.07 -18.57 18.78
CA ASP A 173 5.56 -18.81 20.14
C ASP A 173 4.46 -19.41 21.03
N THR A 174 4.11 -20.66 20.75
CA THR A 174 3.14 -21.49 21.46
C THR A 174 3.65 -22.93 21.46
N SER A 175 3.25 -23.71 22.47
CA SER A 175 3.54 -25.14 22.61
C SER A 175 2.37 -26.04 22.19
N SER A 176 1.18 -25.48 22.00
CA SER A 176 -0.04 -26.24 21.72
C SER A 176 -0.51 -26.09 20.27
N PRO A 177 -1.03 -27.17 19.64
CA PRO A 177 -1.74 -27.10 18.36
C PRO A 177 -3.13 -26.46 18.48
N SER A 178 -3.74 -26.46 19.67
CA SER A 178 -5.08 -25.93 19.94
C SER A 178 -5.07 -24.43 20.32
N PHE A 179 -3.92 -23.76 20.14
CA PHE A 179 -3.68 -22.37 20.53
C PHE A 179 -4.72 -21.37 19.98
N ALA A 180 -5.38 -21.70 18.87
CA ALA A 180 -6.34 -20.84 18.17
C ALA A 180 -7.79 -21.01 18.66
N PHE A 181 -8.07 -21.93 19.58
CA PHE A 181 -9.41 -22.20 20.09
C PHE A 181 -9.66 -21.50 21.42
N PRO A 182 -10.53 -20.47 21.46
CA PRO A 182 -10.75 -19.69 22.68
C PRO A 182 -11.29 -20.51 23.86
N GLN A 183 -11.91 -21.66 23.59
CA GLN A 183 -12.45 -22.57 24.59
C GLN A 183 -11.44 -23.61 25.10
N ALA A 184 -10.29 -23.76 24.41
CA ALA A 184 -9.29 -24.75 24.78
C ALA A 184 -8.48 -24.28 25.99
N THR A 185 -8.06 -25.22 26.84
CA THR A 185 -7.26 -24.94 28.05
C THR A 185 -5.90 -24.31 27.75
N ASP A 186 -5.39 -24.54 26.55
CA ASP A 186 -4.10 -24.12 26.02
C ASP A 186 -4.24 -23.03 24.95
N PHE A 187 -5.38 -22.32 24.95
CA PHE A 187 -5.57 -21.10 24.16
C PHE A 187 -4.47 -20.07 24.43
N ASN A 188 -3.91 -19.51 23.35
CA ASN A 188 -2.93 -18.43 23.45
C ASN A 188 -3.43 -17.26 22.60
N SER A 189 -3.95 -16.22 23.26
CA SER A 189 -4.57 -15.07 22.61
C SER A 189 -3.62 -14.32 21.66
N SER A 190 -2.34 -14.19 22.02
CA SER A 190 -1.33 -13.53 21.18
C SER A 190 -1.06 -14.32 19.91
N ALA A 191 -0.79 -15.63 20.04
CA ALA A 191 -0.56 -16.51 18.90
C ALA A 191 -1.80 -16.61 18.00
N ALA A 192 -2.99 -16.73 18.60
CA ALA A 192 -4.27 -16.76 17.88
C ALA A 192 -4.53 -15.46 17.11
N SER A 193 -4.25 -14.31 17.71
CA SER A 193 -4.39 -12.99 17.07
C SER A 193 -3.44 -12.85 15.88
N ILE A 194 -2.14 -13.14 16.04
CA ILE A 194 -1.15 -13.08 14.95
C ILE A 194 -1.51 -14.04 13.81
N ALA A 195 -1.93 -15.27 14.16
CA ALA A 195 -2.34 -16.26 13.17
C ALA A 195 -3.58 -15.81 12.40
N HIS A 196 -4.58 -15.28 13.10
CA HIS A 196 -5.81 -14.77 12.49
C HIS A 196 -5.52 -13.64 11.51
N SER A 197 -4.73 -12.62 11.90
CA SER A 197 -4.39 -11.51 11.00
C SER A 197 -3.70 -12.00 9.72
N LYS A 198 -2.74 -12.93 9.85
CA LYS A 198 -2.05 -13.53 8.71
C LYS A 198 -2.98 -14.38 7.83
N ALA A 199 -3.89 -15.14 8.44
CA ALA A 199 -4.88 -15.94 7.73
C ALA A 199 -5.89 -15.06 6.97
N ALA A 200 -6.39 -14.00 7.62
CA ALA A 200 -7.31 -13.05 7.02
C ALA A 200 -6.64 -12.35 5.83
N ALA A 201 -5.41 -11.86 5.97
CA ALA A 201 -4.63 -11.30 4.87
C ALA A 201 -4.49 -12.28 3.69
N PHE A 202 -4.17 -13.55 4.02
CA PHE A 202 -3.97 -14.59 3.03
C PHE A 202 -5.24 -14.95 2.26
N ILE A 203 -6.37 -15.11 2.96
CA ILE A 203 -7.67 -15.47 2.36
C ILE A 203 -8.24 -14.28 1.56
N LYS A 204 -8.20 -13.07 2.13
CA LYS A 204 -8.73 -11.84 1.50
C LYS A 204 -8.04 -11.52 0.17
N LYS A 205 -6.78 -11.94 -0.03
CA LYS A 205 -6.09 -11.88 -1.33
C LYS A 205 -6.86 -12.57 -2.47
N TYR A 206 -7.64 -13.60 -2.17
CA TYR A 206 -8.37 -14.38 -3.17
C TYR A 206 -9.87 -14.08 -3.21
N LEU A 207 -10.44 -13.59 -2.11
CA LEU A 207 -11.89 -13.47 -1.92
C LEU A 207 -12.38 -12.03 -1.66
N GLY A 208 -11.47 -11.03 -1.65
CA GLY A 208 -11.81 -9.61 -1.53
C GLY A 208 -11.57 -9.02 -0.13
N VAL A 209 -11.60 -7.68 -0.05
CA VAL A 209 -11.24 -6.88 1.13
C VAL A 209 -12.34 -5.84 1.46
N PHE A 210 -12.29 -5.29 2.67
CA PHE A 210 -13.06 -4.10 3.06
C PHE A 210 -12.15 -2.87 3.05
N ASP A 211 -12.74 -1.70 2.85
CA ASP A 211 -12.05 -0.42 3.03
C ASP A 211 -11.98 -0.09 4.53
N LEU A 212 -10.85 -0.45 5.15
CA LEU A 212 -10.65 -0.28 6.59
C LEU A 212 -10.51 1.18 7.01
N GLU A 213 -10.04 2.05 6.10
CA GLU A 213 -9.92 3.48 6.39
C GLU A 213 -11.29 4.13 6.47
N ALA A 214 -12.17 3.84 5.51
CA ALA A 214 -13.54 4.34 5.52
C ALA A 214 -14.32 3.90 6.77
N ILE A 215 -14.09 2.66 7.23
CA ILE A 215 -14.70 2.13 8.46
C ILE A 215 -14.20 2.90 9.69
N TRP A 216 -12.90 3.19 9.77
CA TRP A 216 -12.32 3.94 10.87
C TRP A 216 -12.76 5.40 10.86
N GLU A 217 -12.78 6.05 9.71
CA GLU A 217 -13.26 7.43 9.55
C GLU A 217 -14.73 7.58 9.94
N GLU A 218 -15.58 6.61 9.57
CA GLU A 218 -16.97 6.56 10.02
C GLU A 218 -17.08 6.46 11.55
N HIS A 219 -16.25 5.64 12.18
CA HIS A 219 -16.21 5.51 13.64
C HIS A 219 -15.84 6.84 14.31
N CYS A 220 -14.73 7.47 13.90
CA CYS A 220 -14.30 8.77 14.42
C CYS A 220 -15.36 9.86 14.18
N TYR A 221 -16.01 9.85 13.01
CA TYR A 221 -17.06 10.79 12.69
C TYR A 221 -18.22 10.72 13.71
N PHE A 222 -18.63 9.51 14.11
CA PHE A 222 -19.68 9.36 15.12
C PHE A 222 -19.22 9.77 16.53
N GLU A 223 -17.96 9.52 16.88
CA GLU A 223 -17.41 9.88 18.20
C GLU A 223 -17.20 11.39 18.38
N PHE A 224 -16.58 12.06 17.40
CA PHE A 224 -16.07 13.42 17.57
C PHE A 224 -16.97 14.49 16.93
N GLU A 225 -17.54 14.21 15.76
CA GLU A 225 -18.35 15.17 15.00
C GLU A 225 -19.84 15.07 15.35
N VAL A 226 -20.43 13.87 15.20
CA VAL A 226 -21.85 13.66 15.52
C VAL A 226 -22.05 13.56 17.04
N ARG A 227 -21.05 13.04 17.76
CA ARG A 227 -21.07 12.76 19.19
C ARG A 227 -22.27 11.89 19.58
N SER A 228 -22.39 10.72 18.94
CA SER A 228 -23.48 9.77 19.19
C SER A 228 -23.02 8.42 19.71
N VAL A 229 -23.51 8.04 20.89
CA VAL A 229 -23.15 6.76 21.52
C VAL A 229 -23.73 5.60 20.72
N ALA A 230 -25.00 5.66 20.33
CA ALA A 230 -25.65 4.57 19.62
C ALA A 230 -25.05 4.32 18.23
N GLN A 231 -24.70 5.37 17.47
CA GLN A 231 -24.08 5.24 16.16
C GLN A 231 -22.64 4.74 16.26
N THR A 232 -21.83 5.27 17.18
CA THR A 232 -20.49 4.73 17.47
C THR A 232 -20.56 3.24 17.81
N MET A 233 -21.43 2.84 18.75
CA MET A 233 -21.63 1.43 19.09
C MET A 233 -22.17 0.60 17.91
N GLY A 234 -22.82 1.21 16.92
CA GLY A 234 -23.32 0.56 15.70
C GLY A 234 -22.21 0.13 14.73
N THR A 235 -21.05 0.80 14.79
CA THR A 235 -19.86 0.44 13.99
C THR A 235 -19.04 -0.68 14.61
N MET A 236 -19.42 -1.17 15.79
CA MET A 236 -18.66 -2.18 16.55
C MET A 236 -19.32 -3.56 16.52
N VAL A 237 -18.51 -4.61 16.73
CA VAL A 237 -18.98 -6.01 16.78
C VAL A 237 -19.86 -6.31 18.01
N ALA A 238 -20.22 -7.59 18.19
CA ALA A 238 -21.06 -8.04 19.30
C ALA A 238 -20.34 -7.96 20.66
N GLU A 239 -19.05 -8.27 20.72
CA GLU A 239 -18.21 -8.17 21.92
C GLU A 239 -17.00 -7.25 21.71
N PRO A 240 -17.20 -5.92 21.61
CA PRO A 240 -16.12 -4.97 21.38
C PRO A 240 -15.43 -4.57 22.68
N TYR A 241 -14.22 -4.01 22.60
CA TYR A 241 -13.63 -3.33 23.75
C TYR A 241 -12.70 -2.17 23.36
N VAL A 242 -12.55 -1.20 24.26
CA VAL A 242 -11.56 -0.12 24.13
C VAL A 242 -10.64 -0.15 25.34
N ASN A 243 -9.35 0.07 25.10
CA ASN A 243 -8.33 0.17 26.14
C ASN A 243 -7.46 1.41 25.90
N HIS A 244 -7.69 2.43 26.73
CA HIS A 244 -6.79 3.54 26.89
C HIS A 244 -5.66 3.15 27.84
N VAL A 245 -4.55 2.73 27.24
CA VAL A 245 -3.49 2.01 27.96
C VAL A 245 -2.88 2.82 29.11
N PRO A 246 -2.60 4.14 28.99
CA PRO A 246 -1.95 4.89 30.06
C PRO A 246 -2.82 5.11 31.30
N THR A 247 -4.14 5.20 31.14
CA THR A 247 -5.08 5.49 32.23
C THR A 247 -5.90 4.28 32.67
N LEU A 248 -5.76 3.14 31.99
CA LEU A 248 -6.55 1.93 32.21
C LEU A 248 -8.07 2.20 32.11
N THR A 249 -8.46 3.13 31.25
CA THR A 249 -9.86 3.48 30.98
C THR A 249 -10.37 2.80 29.72
N GLY A 250 -11.70 2.69 29.59
CA GLY A 250 -12.35 2.00 28.48
C GLY A 250 -13.52 1.15 28.95
N GLY A 251 -13.86 0.12 28.18
CA GLY A 251 -14.94 -0.80 28.51
C GLY A 251 -14.87 -2.07 27.67
N ILE A 252 -15.33 -3.19 28.24
CA ILE A 252 -15.36 -4.51 27.58
C ILE A 252 -16.82 -4.97 27.40
N GLY A 253 -17.15 -5.38 26.18
CA GLY A 253 -18.49 -5.75 25.77
C GLY A 253 -19.40 -4.53 25.63
N ARG A 254 -20.49 -4.69 24.88
CA ARG A 254 -21.34 -3.55 24.50
C ARG A 254 -21.89 -2.77 25.68
N LYS A 255 -22.30 -3.46 26.76
CA LYS A 255 -22.90 -2.82 27.92
C LYS A 255 -21.94 -1.87 28.62
N GLN A 256 -20.72 -2.33 28.91
CA GLN A 256 -19.73 -1.52 29.63
C GLN A 256 -19.17 -0.43 28.73
N LEU A 257 -18.90 -0.75 27.46
CA LEU A 257 -18.38 0.23 26.52
C LEU A 257 -19.40 1.33 26.18
N THR A 258 -20.69 1.00 26.06
CA THR A 258 -21.77 2.00 25.90
C THR A 258 -21.80 2.95 27.10
N ALA A 259 -21.66 2.44 28.33
CA ALA A 259 -21.61 3.27 29.53
C ALA A 259 -20.36 4.16 29.52
N PHE A 260 -19.20 3.60 29.17
CA PHE A 260 -17.95 4.37 29.05
C PHE A 260 -18.07 5.50 28.02
N TYR A 261 -18.57 5.22 26.81
CA TYR A 261 -18.74 6.25 25.78
C TYR A 261 -19.70 7.36 26.20
N ARG A 262 -20.83 6.99 26.81
CA ARG A 262 -21.83 7.94 27.29
C ARG A 262 -21.33 8.81 28.43
N ASP A 263 -20.67 8.20 29.41
CA ASP A 263 -20.44 8.82 30.71
C ASP A 263 -19.02 9.39 30.86
N HIS A 264 -18.03 8.90 30.09
CA HIS A 264 -16.61 9.21 30.30
C HIS A 264 -15.83 9.62 29.06
N PHE A 265 -16.33 9.42 27.84
CA PHE A 265 -15.58 9.70 26.60
C PHE A 265 -16.22 10.77 25.70
N ILE A 266 -17.27 10.42 24.94
CA ILE A 266 -17.79 11.23 23.82
C ILE A 266 -18.13 12.65 24.28
N PHE A 267 -18.86 12.77 25.40
CA PHE A 267 -19.28 14.07 25.93
C PHE A 267 -18.29 14.68 26.91
N SER A 268 -17.21 13.99 27.24
CA SER A 268 -16.11 14.53 28.08
C SER A 268 -15.10 15.34 27.26
N ASN A 269 -15.09 15.15 25.94
CA ASN A 269 -14.22 15.91 25.03
C ASN A 269 -14.61 17.40 24.98
N PRO A 270 -13.64 18.33 25.14
CA PRO A 270 -13.81 19.76 24.91
C PRO A 270 -14.42 20.09 23.54
N ALA A 271 -14.95 21.31 23.41
CA ALA A 271 -15.57 21.74 22.16
C ALA A 271 -14.55 22.00 21.05
N ASP A 272 -13.32 22.35 21.41
CA ASP A 272 -12.19 22.60 20.50
C ASP A 272 -11.30 21.37 20.29
N THR A 273 -11.77 20.18 20.69
CA THR A 273 -11.05 18.93 20.43
C THR A 273 -10.82 18.75 18.94
N ALA A 274 -9.57 18.53 18.55
CA ALA A 274 -9.18 18.23 17.18
C ALA A 274 -8.15 17.10 17.15
N LEU A 275 -8.33 16.19 16.20
CA LEU A 275 -7.37 15.12 15.91
C LEU A 275 -6.56 15.52 14.68
N GLN A 276 -5.26 15.67 14.83
CA GLN A 276 -4.35 15.89 13.72
C GLN A 276 -3.65 14.57 13.41
N THR A 277 -4.10 13.84 12.39
CA THR A 277 -3.41 12.64 11.91
C THR A 277 -2.04 13.02 11.36
N ILE A 278 -1.00 12.32 11.82
CA ILE A 278 0.40 12.47 11.40
C ILE A 278 0.76 11.37 10.40
N SER A 279 0.44 10.12 10.74
CA SER A 279 0.65 8.99 9.84
C SER A 279 -0.42 7.93 10.07
N ARG A 280 -0.67 7.11 9.04
CA ARG A 280 -1.62 6.00 9.08
C ARG A 280 -1.04 4.78 8.38
N THR A 281 -1.12 3.63 9.03
CA THR A 281 -0.75 2.33 8.45
C THR A 281 -1.97 1.41 8.40
N VAL A 282 -2.31 0.91 7.21
CA VAL A 282 -3.48 0.04 6.99
C VAL A 282 -3.02 -1.40 6.79
N GLY A 283 -3.45 -2.29 7.69
CA GLY A 283 -3.26 -3.74 7.59
C GLY A 283 -4.46 -4.46 6.96
N SER A 284 -4.50 -5.78 7.10
CA SER A 284 -5.62 -6.61 6.60
C SER A 284 -6.84 -6.64 7.52
N ASP A 285 -6.64 -6.24 8.78
CA ASP A 285 -7.62 -6.31 9.88
C ASP A 285 -7.44 -5.18 10.90
N ARG A 286 -6.64 -4.15 10.59
CA ARG A 286 -6.40 -3.04 11.50
C ARG A 286 -5.92 -1.78 10.81
N VAL A 287 -6.17 -0.65 11.46
CA VAL A 287 -5.59 0.65 11.16
C VAL A 287 -4.71 1.06 12.34
N VAL A 288 -3.52 1.57 12.06
CA VAL A 288 -2.64 2.16 13.07
C VAL A 288 -2.47 3.64 12.76
N ASP A 289 -2.98 4.48 13.65
CA ASP A 289 -2.93 5.94 13.51
C ASP A 289 -1.94 6.52 14.51
N GLU A 290 -1.03 7.35 14.00
CA GLU A 290 -0.25 8.28 14.80
C GLU A 290 -0.88 9.66 14.63
N PHE A 291 -1.26 10.30 15.73
CA PHE A 291 -1.99 11.57 15.68
C PHE A 291 -1.69 12.44 16.89
N ILE A 292 -1.94 13.74 16.77
CA ILE A 292 -1.87 14.68 17.88
C ILE A 292 -3.29 15.04 18.30
N PHE A 293 -3.62 14.76 19.57
CA PHE A 293 -4.85 15.21 20.20
C PHE A 293 -4.67 16.63 20.72
N HIS A 294 -5.42 17.57 20.14
CA HIS A 294 -5.45 18.97 20.56
C HIS A 294 -6.73 19.26 21.33
N CYS A 295 -6.63 19.99 22.44
CA CYS A 295 -7.79 20.57 23.13
C CYS A 295 -7.37 21.68 24.08
N THR A 296 -8.35 22.50 24.51
CA THR A 296 -8.22 23.28 25.74
C THR A 296 -8.81 22.47 26.91
N HIS A 297 -8.05 22.29 27.99
CA HIS A 297 -8.52 21.60 29.20
C HIS A 297 -9.44 22.49 30.05
N ASP A 298 -10.61 22.83 29.49
CA ASP A 298 -11.64 23.71 30.07
C ASP A 298 -12.77 22.96 30.80
N LYS A 299 -12.77 21.63 30.69
CA LYS A 299 -13.63 20.69 31.41
C LYS A 299 -12.83 19.44 31.81
N GLN A 300 -13.38 18.64 32.71
CA GLN A 300 -12.77 17.37 33.09
C GLN A 300 -12.83 16.37 31.92
N ILE A 301 -11.68 15.74 31.60
CA ILE A 301 -11.52 14.75 30.53
C ILE A 301 -11.16 13.41 31.18
N ASP A 302 -12.17 12.64 31.59
CA ASP A 302 -11.99 11.44 32.43
C ASP A 302 -11.03 10.40 31.84
N TRP A 303 -11.06 10.23 30.52
CA TRP A 303 -10.26 9.21 29.86
C TRP A 303 -8.77 9.59 29.71
N LEU A 304 -8.46 10.90 29.66
CA LEU A 304 -7.11 11.44 29.45
C LEU A 304 -6.43 11.85 30.77
N LEU A 305 -7.17 12.57 31.62
CA LEU A 305 -6.71 13.14 32.88
C LEU A 305 -7.72 12.84 34.01
N PRO A 306 -7.91 11.56 34.38
CA PRO A 306 -8.91 11.16 35.36
C PRO A 306 -8.73 11.89 36.70
N GLY A 307 -9.79 12.58 37.14
CA GLY A 307 -9.82 13.30 38.41
C GLY A 307 -9.06 14.65 38.42
N VAL A 308 -8.49 15.09 37.30
CA VAL A 308 -7.85 16.42 37.21
C VAL A 308 -8.91 17.47 36.84
N PRO A 309 -9.09 18.52 37.65
CA PRO A 309 -10.05 19.59 37.33
C PRO A 309 -9.55 20.43 36.15
N PRO A 310 -10.44 21.19 35.48
CA PRO A 310 -10.08 22.06 34.36
C PRO A 310 -8.93 23.00 34.70
N THR A 311 -7.88 22.99 33.88
CA THR A 311 -6.69 23.83 34.08
C THR A 311 -6.62 25.02 33.13
N GLY A 312 -7.47 25.06 32.10
CA GLY A 312 -7.48 26.07 31.05
C GLY A 312 -6.24 26.05 30.15
N LYS A 313 -5.41 25.02 30.26
CA LYS A 313 -4.20 24.85 29.43
C LYS A 313 -4.56 24.25 28.08
N LYS A 314 -3.86 24.68 27.04
CA LYS A 314 -3.88 24.02 25.74
C LYS A 314 -3.00 22.79 25.82
N LEU A 315 -3.55 21.66 25.37
CA LEU A 315 -2.88 20.38 25.29
C LEU A 315 -2.68 20.03 23.81
N ALA A 316 -1.50 19.53 23.50
CA ALA A 316 -1.13 18.93 22.22
C ALA A 316 -0.41 17.62 22.53
N ILE A 317 -1.15 16.51 22.53
CA ILE A 317 -0.69 15.22 23.04
C ILE A 317 -0.46 14.26 21.88
N PRO A 318 0.77 13.82 21.63
CA PRO A 318 1.05 12.72 20.71
C PRO A 318 0.38 11.43 21.17
N MET A 319 -0.33 10.78 20.25
CA MET A 319 -1.05 9.54 20.49
C MET A 319 -0.78 8.52 19.38
N LEU A 320 -0.87 7.25 19.75
CA LEU A 320 -0.88 6.12 18.84
C LEU A 320 -2.16 5.32 19.08
N GLY A 321 -2.95 5.07 18.05
CA GLY A 321 -4.09 4.16 18.08
C GLY A 321 -3.80 2.91 17.27
N VAL A 322 -4.06 1.72 17.83
CA VAL A 322 -4.15 0.45 17.09
C VAL A 322 -5.60 0.00 17.11
N ILE A 323 -6.27 0.16 15.97
CA ILE A 323 -7.70 -0.05 15.77
C ILE A 323 -7.87 -1.35 15.01
N ASN A 324 -8.47 -2.35 15.62
CA ASN A 324 -8.67 -3.65 15.01
C ASN A 324 -10.12 -3.83 14.52
N ILE A 325 -10.25 -4.32 13.30
CA ILE A 325 -11.49 -4.42 12.52
C ILE A 325 -11.70 -5.88 12.08
N ARG A 326 -12.95 -6.34 12.17
CA ARG A 326 -13.42 -7.58 11.54
C ARG A 326 -14.50 -7.23 10.53
N GLY A 327 -14.24 -7.58 9.27
CA GLY A 327 -15.15 -7.24 8.18
C GLY A 327 -15.37 -5.73 8.08
N ASP A 328 -16.59 -5.28 8.37
CA ASP A 328 -16.99 -3.87 8.34
C ASP A 328 -17.22 -3.22 9.71
N ARG A 329 -16.66 -3.81 10.78
CA ARG A 329 -16.87 -3.35 12.17
C ARG A 329 -15.63 -3.46 13.05
N LEU A 330 -15.49 -2.52 13.98
CA LEU A 330 -14.41 -2.51 14.96
C LEU A 330 -14.66 -3.56 16.05
N TYR A 331 -13.61 -4.28 16.46
CA TYR A 331 -13.69 -5.16 17.62
C TYR A 331 -12.82 -4.73 18.79
N HIS A 332 -11.72 -4.04 18.55
CA HIS A 332 -11.09 -3.29 19.64
C HIS A 332 -10.23 -2.13 19.22
N GLU A 333 -9.94 -1.29 20.21
CA GLU A 333 -8.99 -0.20 20.11
C GLU A 333 -8.03 -0.25 21.29
N HIS A 334 -6.75 -0.10 20.98
CA HIS A 334 -5.73 0.21 21.98
C HIS A 334 -5.18 1.60 21.66
N ILE A 335 -5.26 2.52 22.62
CA ILE A 335 -4.78 3.90 22.43
C ILE A 335 -3.70 4.19 23.48
N TRP A 336 -2.56 4.68 23.00
CA TRP A 336 -1.39 5.03 23.79
C TRP A 336 -1.08 6.52 23.69
N TRP A 337 -0.52 7.05 24.76
CA TRP A 337 0.10 8.36 24.85
C TRP A 337 1.06 8.36 26.05
N ASP A 338 1.88 9.41 26.17
CA ASP A 338 2.68 9.61 27.37
C ASP A 338 1.91 10.41 28.43
N GLN A 339 1.60 9.77 29.57
CA GLN A 339 0.90 10.43 30.67
C GLN A 339 1.75 11.54 31.30
N GLY A 340 3.08 11.44 31.25
CA GLY A 340 4.00 12.48 31.73
C GLY A 340 3.80 13.77 30.95
N THR A 341 3.78 13.68 29.61
CA THR A 341 3.47 14.78 28.70
C THR A 341 2.12 15.43 29.01
N CYS A 342 1.07 14.64 29.24
CA CYS A 342 -0.26 15.14 29.57
C CYS A 342 -0.26 15.95 30.88
N LEU A 343 0.29 15.37 31.95
CA LEU A 343 0.35 16.01 33.27
C LEU A 343 1.21 17.27 33.27
N LEU A 344 2.31 17.28 32.51
CA LEU A 344 3.19 18.44 32.38
C LEU A 344 2.49 19.60 31.65
N GLN A 345 1.88 19.32 30.50
CA GLN A 345 1.16 20.35 29.73
C GLN A 345 -0.07 20.87 30.47
N ALA A 346 -0.75 20.01 31.25
CA ALA A 346 -1.84 20.42 32.14
C ALA A 346 -1.37 21.27 33.33
N GLY A 347 -0.06 21.34 33.61
CA GLY A 347 0.53 22.11 34.70
C GLY A 347 0.48 21.42 36.06
N ILE A 348 0.32 20.09 36.09
CA ILE A 348 0.20 19.28 37.32
C ILE A 348 1.56 18.90 37.87
N ILE A 349 2.51 18.53 36.99
CA ILE A 349 3.87 18.16 37.38
C ILE A 349 4.88 19.21 36.89
N PRO A 350 5.90 19.55 37.69
CA PRO A 350 6.97 20.45 37.26
C PRO A 350 7.97 19.71 36.37
N THR A 351 8.76 20.45 35.60
CA THR A 351 9.90 19.88 34.84
C THR A 351 11.06 19.44 35.72
N HIS A 352 11.12 19.93 36.96
CA HIS A 352 12.20 19.70 37.91
C HIS A 352 11.68 19.40 39.31
N VAL A 353 12.29 18.42 39.97
CA VAL A 353 11.94 18.01 41.34
C VAL A 353 13.18 17.97 42.25
N PRO A 354 13.04 18.18 43.56
CA PRO A 354 14.12 17.93 44.50
C PRO A 354 14.48 16.44 44.56
N PHE A 355 15.76 16.11 44.42
CA PHE A 355 16.27 14.75 44.54
C PHE A 355 17.68 14.79 45.17
N GLU A 356 17.82 14.19 46.36
CA GLU A 356 19.10 14.09 47.10
C GLU A 356 19.86 15.42 47.26
N GLY A 357 19.14 16.50 47.58
CA GLY A 357 19.73 17.83 47.74
C GLY A 357 20.15 18.51 46.43
N LYS A 358 19.77 17.94 45.28
CA LYS A 358 19.93 18.52 43.95
C LYS A 358 18.56 18.70 43.28
N THR A 359 18.56 19.44 42.19
CA THR A 359 17.40 19.58 41.30
C THR A 359 17.54 18.56 40.17
N LEU A 360 16.61 17.60 40.07
CA LEU A 360 16.54 16.61 39.01
C LEU A 360 15.54 17.06 37.95
N ARG A 361 15.97 17.16 36.69
CA ARG A 361 15.05 17.33 35.54
C ARG A 361 14.34 15.99 35.30
N LEU A 362 13.02 15.99 35.29
CA LEU A 362 12.25 14.79 34.95
C LEU A 362 12.40 14.48 33.44
N PRO A 363 12.53 13.21 33.04
CA PRO A 363 12.66 12.81 31.64
C PRO A 363 11.29 12.77 30.95
N ILE A 364 10.58 13.90 30.97
CA ILE A 364 9.28 14.14 30.33
C ILE A 364 9.38 15.34 29.39
N SER A 365 8.64 15.33 28.30
CA SER A 365 8.52 16.43 27.33
C SER A 365 7.13 17.06 27.38
N GLY A 366 7.04 18.34 27.06
CA GLY A 366 5.80 19.10 26.94
C GLY A 366 5.26 19.11 25.51
N ALA A 367 4.78 20.27 25.04
CA ALA A 367 4.22 20.43 23.70
C ALA A 367 5.29 20.29 22.59
N GLU A 368 6.57 20.38 22.94
CA GLU A 368 7.69 20.17 22.04
C GLU A 368 7.71 18.74 21.46
N SER A 369 7.16 17.74 22.14
CA SER A 369 7.06 16.38 21.58
C SER A 369 6.06 16.32 20.42
N ALA A 370 4.93 17.01 20.54
CA ALA A 370 3.95 17.16 19.47
C ALA A 370 4.50 17.97 18.29
N GLN A 371 5.25 19.04 18.57
CA GLN A 371 5.93 19.81 17.53
C GLN A 371 6.94 18.94 16.78
N LEU A 372 7.81 18.23 17.50
CA LEU A 372 8.84 17.37 16.91
C LEU A 372 8.22 16.21 16.11
N LEU A 373 7.08 15.68 16.55
CA LEU A 373 6.35 14.66 15.82
C LEU A 373 5.72 15.20 14.53
N ALA A 374 5.19 16.43 14.55
CA ALA A 374 4.60 17.05 13.37
C ALA A 374 5.63 17.61 12.39
N ASP A 375 6.80 18.02 12.88
CA ASP A 375 7.92 18.56 12.10
C ASP A 375 9.23 18.20 12.82
N GLU A 376 10.01 17.29 12.23
CA GLU A 376 11.26 16.79 12.83
C GLU A 376 12.35 17.87 13.01
N ARG A 377 12.14 19.09 12.50
CA ARG A 377 13.07 20.23 12.58
C ARG A 377 12.65 21.26 13.62
N SER A 378 11.42 21.17 14.13
CA SER A 378 10.82 22.18 15.00
C SER A 378 11.51 22.30 16.37
N VAL A 379 12.10 21.21 16.85
CA VAL A 379 12.76 21.13 18.17
C VAL A 379 14.14 20.48 18.02
N PRO A 380 15.21 21.04 18.62
CA PRO A 380 16.53 20.43 18.53
C PRO A 380 16.59 19.04 19.15
N ALA A 381 17.12 18.07 18.41
CA ALA A 381 17.34 16.73 18.93
C ALA A 381 18.33 16.73 20.12
N ASN A 382 18.16 15.78 21.04
CA ASN A 382 19.05 15.51 22.17
C ASN A 382 19.11 16.56 23.29
N GLU A 383 18.26 17.59 23.33
CA GLU A 383 18.25 18.57 24.44
C GLU A 383 18.06 17.92 25.83
N MET A 384 17.31 16.81 25.88
CA MET A 384 17.07 16.04 27.10
C MET A 384 18.32 15.30 27.61
N LEU A 385 19.31 15.02 26.74
CA LEU A 385 20.55 14.33 27.11
C LEU A 385 21.62 15.27 27.71
N GLY A 386 21.43 16.59 27.59
CA GLY A 386 22.32 17.62 28.13
C GLY A 386 23.58 17.89 27.30
N SER A 387 24.18 19.07 27.50
CA SER A 387 25.30 19.60 26.71
C SER A 387 26.62 18.80 26.79
N LYS A 388 26.81 17.96 27.82
CA LYS A 388 28.06 17.22 28.03
C LYS A 388 28.34 16.09 27.02
N GLN A 389 27.35 15.67 26.23
CA GLN A 389 27.56 14.65 25.18
C GLN A 389 27.88 15.24 23.80
N LEU A 390 27.50 16.48 23.52
CA LEU A 390 27.71 17.15 22.22
C LEU A 390 29.17 17.59 21.98
N ASP A 391 29.94 17.81 23.06
CA ASP A 391 31.34 18.27 22.99
C ASP A 391 32.32 17.25 22.40
N ARG A 392 31.98 15.95 22.37
CA ARG A 392 32.90 14.93 21.83
C ARG A 392 32.81 14.73 20.32
N ARG A 393 31.75 15.21 19.64
CA ARG A 393 31.58 15.05 18.19
C ARG A 393 31.80 16.35 17.40
N ASN A 394 31.68 17.52 18.05
CA ASN A 394 31.67 18.81 17.36
C ASN A 394 33.05 19.46 17.11
N MET A 395 34.17 18.83 17.48
CA MET A 395 35.51 19.36 17.17
C MET A 395 35.90 19.31 15.68
N ASN A 396 35.14 18.62 14.81
CA ASN A 396 35.47 18.50 13.37
C ASN A 396 34.56 19.32 12.43
N ALA A 397 33.44 19.88 12.91
CA ALA A 397 32.45 20.54 12.05
C ALA A 397 32.63 22.08 11.93
N ALA A 398 33.53 22.68 12.70
CA ALA A 398 33.69 24.14 12.81
C ALA A 398 34.42 24.82 11.62
N LYS A 399 34.52 24.16 10.45
CA LYS A 399 35.22 24.71 9.27
C LYS A 399 34.34 25.12 8.09
N LEU A 400 33.01 24.99 8.17
CA LEU A 400 32.19 25.12 6.96
C LEU A 400 30.98 26.07 7.00
N ASN A 401 30.89 27.02 7.94
CA ASN A 401 29.80 28.01 7.89
C ASN A 401 30.33 29.44 8.11
N LEU A 402 30.66 30.10 7.01
CA LEU A 402 30.68 31.55 6.91
C LEU A 402 30.05 31.92 5.56
N VAL A 403 28.82 32.43 5.61
CA VAL A 403 28.33 33.66 4.95
C VAL A 403 26.81 33.65 5.03
N LEU A 404 26.29 34.54 5.87
CA LEU A 404 24.89 34.96 5.88
C LEU A 404 24.81 36.40 5.33
N THR A 405 23.63 36.71 4.81
CA THR A 405 23.00 38.03 4.57
C THR A 405 23.14 38.66 3.18
N THR A 406 21.98 38.90 2.54
CA THR A 406 21.51 40.22 2.04
C THR A 406 20.05 40.08 1.53
N THR A 407 19.09 40.69 2.24
CA THR A 407 18.25 41.86 1.85
C THR A 407 17.29 41.69 0.66
N ILE A 408 15.99 41.79 0.97
CA ILE A 408 14.87 41.89 0.02
C ILE A 408 14.65 43.35 -0.39
N ALA A 409 14.50 43.60 -1.70
CA ALA A 409 13.74 44.71 -2.27
C ALA A 409 13.11 44.25 -3.61
N PRO A 410 11.90 44.71 -4.00
CA PRO A 410 11.15 44.13 -5.10
C PRO A 410 11.42 44.85 -6.42
N THR A 411 11.70 44.11 -7.49
CA THR A 411 11.61 44.61 -8.87
C THR A 411 11.11 43.52 -9.80
N ASN A 412 9.95 43.79 -10.41
CA ASN A 412 9.34 43.01 -11.48
C ASN A 412 10.26 42.98 -12.72
N ALA A 413 10.94 41.86 -12.88
CA ALA A 413 11.33 41.25 -14.15
C ALA A 413 11.28 39.74 -13.90
N HIS A 414 10.62 38.95 -14.75
CA HIS A 414 10.67 37.50 -14.63
C HIS A 414 12.12 37.05 -14.80
N MET A 415 12.83 36.86 -13.68
CA MET A 415 14.12 36.20 -13.65
C MET A 415 13.89 34.75 -14.08
N PRO A 416 14.74 34.21 -14.97
CA PRO A 416 14.64 32.81 -15.34
C PRO A 416 14.87 31.93 -14.10
N ILE A 417 14.08 30.87 -13.97
CA ILE A 417 14.16 29.96 -12.83
C ILE A 417 15.30 28.99 -13.12
N GLN A 418 16.29 28.94 -12.22
CA GLN A 418 17.47 28.09 -12.35
C GLN A 418 17.47 27.02 -11.26
N TYR A 419 17.76 25.78 -11.65
CA TYR A 419 17.94 24.66 -10.72
C TYR A 419 19.00 23.68 -11.22
N TYR A 420 19.42 22.77 -10.35
CA TYR A 420 20.49 21.81 -10.63
C TYR A 420 19.98 20.37 -10.51
N ILE A 421 20.30 19.53 -11.49
CA ILE A 421 20.11 18.08 -11.40
C ILE A 421 21.48 17.40 -11.31
N PRO A 422 21.77 16.63 -10.24
CA PRO A 422 23.03 15.90 -10.14
C PRO A 422 23.10 14.74 -11.13
N ASN A 423 24.30 14.19 -11.29
CA ASN A 423 24.50 12.95 -12.02
C ASN A 423 23.93 11.75 -11.23
N LEU A 424 22.64 11.45 -11.42
CA LEU A 424 21.98 10.33 -10.75
C LEU A 424 22.57 8.96 -11.10
N LEU A 425 23.30 8.83 -12.22
CA LEU A 425 23.97 7.58 -12.60
C LEU A 425 25.08 7.18 -11.62
N GLU A 426 25.56 8.08 -10.77
CA GLU A 426 26.52 7.74 -9.71
C GLU A 426 25.92 6.76 -8.70
N LEU A 427 24.62 6.87 -8.42
CA LEU A 427 23.90 5.97 -7.52
C LEU A 427 23.91 4.53 -8.06
N PHE A 428 23.84 4.38 -9.38
CA PHE A 428 23.70 3.09 -10.05
C PHE A 428 24.98 2.60 -10.73
N SER A 429 26.14 3.11 -10.32
CA SER A 429 27.42 2.84 -10.99
C SER A 429 27.73 1.34 -11.16
N GLU A 430 27.35 0.51 -10.19
CA GLU A 430 27.52 -0.95 -10.20
C GLU A 430 26.59 -1.68 -11.18
N TYR A 431 25.51 -1.03 -11.63
CA TYR A 431 24.49 -1.61 -12.50
C TYR A 431 24.63 -1.19 -13.96
N ARG A 432 25.59 -0.32 -14.27
CA ARG A 432 25.80 0.17 -15.63
C ARG A 432 26.35 -0.91 -16.55
N LYS A 433 25.75 -1.02 -17.74
CA LYS A 433 26.14 -1.99 -18.76
C LYS A 433 26.55 -1.29 -20.05
N PRO A 434 27.41 -1.92 -20.89
CA PRO A 434 27.64 -1.45 -22.24
C PRO A 434 26.32 -1.39 -23.03
N LEU A 435 26.26 -0.48 -24.01
CA LEU A 435 25.14 -0.41 -24.94
C LEU A 435 24.99 -1.74 -25.68
N ASN A 436 23.74 -2.17 -25.94
CA ASN A 436 23.48 -3.40 -26.68
C ASN A 436 24.27 -3.42 -28.01
N PRO A 437 25.02 -4.49 -28.32
CA PRO A 437 25.89 -4.56 -29.50
C PRO A 437 25.13 -4.47 -30.84
N VAL A 438 23.82 -4.73 -30.86
CA VAL A 438 23.00 -4.65 -32.08
C VAL A 438 22.31 -3.28 -32.26
N PHE A 439 22.60 -2.30 -31.39
CA PHE A 439 22.01 -0.95 -31.41
C PHE A 439 22.09 -0.29 -32.80
N GLU A 440 23.26 -0.23 -33.41
CA GLU A 440 23.46 0.44 -34.71
C GLU A 440 22.57 -0.15 -35.82
N THR A 441 22.37 -1.48 -35.77
CA THR A 441 21.49 -2.17 -36.72
C THR A 441 20.02 -1.88 -36.43
N ALA A 442 19.62 -1.86 -35.15
CA ALA A 442 18.27 -1.54 -34.73
C ALA A 442 17.90 -0.08 -35.04
N ASP A 443 18.80 0.87 -34.78
CA ASP A 443 18.60 2.28 -35.08
C ASP A 443 18.48 2.50 -36.60
N SER A 444 19.42 1.97 -37.40
CA SER A 444 19.35 2.07 -38.85
C SER A 444 18.02 1.55 -39.42
N ARG A 445 17.52 0.41 -38.91
CA ARG A 445 16.22 -0.15 -39.31
C ARG A 445 15.06 0.74 -38.88
N PHE A 446 15.10 1.28 -37.67
CA PHE A 446 14.08 2.18 -37.16
C PHE A 446 14.01 3.48 -37.96
N GLN A 447 15.15 4.10 -38.29
CA GLN A 447 15.21 5.31 -39.11
C GLN A 447 14.57 5.07 -40.49
N LEU A 448 14.91 3.97 -41.15
CA LEU A 448 14.32 3.58 -42.43
C LEU A 448 12.81 3.28 -42.33
N TRP A 449 12.38 2.63 -41.25
CA TRP A 449 10.97 2.36 -40.99
C TRP A 449 10.19 3.66 -40.78
N ILE A 450 10.70 4.59 -39.98
CA ILE A 450 10.08 5.90 -39.75
C ILE A 450 10.03 6.72 -41.04
N ASP A 451 11.09 6.71 -41.85
CA ASP A 451 11.10 7.45 -43.13
C ASP A 451 10.09 6.90 -44.15
N SER A 452 9.78 5.61 -44.07
CA SER A 452 8.75 4.96 -44.90
C SER A 452 7.35 4.90 -44.25
N ALA A 453 7.18 5.48 -43.05
CA ALA A 453 5.91 5.50 -42.33
C ALA A 453 4.97 6.61 -42.86
N ASP A 454 4.34 6.37 -44.01
CA ASP A 454 3.43 7.32 -44.67
C ASP A 454 2.16 7.65 -43.87
N PHE A 455 1.84 6.84 -42.86
CA PHE A 455 0.74 7.09 -41.92
C PHE A 455 1.07 8.18 -40.87
N LEU A 456 2.34 8.54 -40.69
CA LEU A 456 2.77 9.63 -39.81
C LEU A 456 2.89 10.94 -40.60
N SER A 457 2.50 12.05 -39.97
CA SER A 457 2.80 13.37 -40.51
C SER A 457 4.32 13.62 -40.48
N LYS A 458 4.82 14.56 -41.31
CA LYS A 458 6.24 14.97 -41.24
C LYS A 458 6.65 15.40 -39.84
N GLN A 459 5.76 16.06 -39.11
CA GLN A 459 6.00 16.51 -37.73
C GLN A 459 6.09 15.31 -36.77
N HIS A 460 5.16 14.36 -36.84
CA HIS A 460 5.20 13.17 -35.98
C HIS A 460 6.45 12.31 -36.24
N ARG A 461 6.87 12.15 -37.50
CA ARG A 461 8.14 11.48 -37.83
C ARG A 461 9.35 12.14 -37.16
N GLN A 462 9.40 13.47 -37.14
CA GLN A 462 10.49 14.20 -36.47
C GLN A 462 10.44 14.04 -34.94
N VAL A 463 9.26 14.06 -34.34
CA VAL A 463 9.10 13.80 -32.88
C VAL A 463 9.61 12.41 -32.53
N TRP A 464 9.23 11.39 -33.31
CA TRP A 464 9.65 10.02 -33.08
C TRP A 464 11.15 9.80 -33.30
N LYS A 465 11.76 10.50 -34.27
CA LYS A 465 13.22 10.49 -34.44
C LYS A 465 13.95 11.12 -33.24
N LYS A 466 13.41 12.20 -32.67
CA LYS A 466 13.96 12.84 -31.46
C LYS A 466 13.77 12.00 -30.19
N ALA A 467 12.77 11.11 -30.18
CA ALA A 467 12.56 10.19 -29.07
C ALA A 467 13.69 9.16 -28.91
N GLU A 468 14.47 8.91 -29.97
CA GLU A 468 15.63 7.99 -29.92
C GLU A 468 15.24 6.63 -29.27
N LEU A 469 14.08 6.08 -29.66
CA LEU A 469 13.55 4.81 -29.12
C LEU A 469 14.53 3.62 -29.25
N PRO A 470 15.34 3.49 -30.33
CA PRO A 470 16.35 2.45 -30.41
C PRO A 470 17.40 2.55 -29.30
N LEU A 471 17.75 3.77 -28.87
CA LEU A 471 18.68 3.98 -27.77
C LEU A 471 18.05 3.53 -26.45
N LEU A 472 16.80 3.92 -26.18
CA LEU A 472 16.06 3.47 -25.00
C LEU A 472 15.97 1.94 -24.94
N ALA A 473 15.56 1.31 -26.05
CA ALA A 473 15.46 -0.15 -26.14
C ALA A 473 16.82 -0.82 -25.87
N ALA A 474 17.90 -0.32 -26.47
CA ALA A 474 19.24 -0.88 -26.31
C ALA A 474 19.82 -0.70 -24.91
N ARG A 475 19.38 0.32 -24.17
CA ARG A 475 19.75 0.57 -22.78
C ARG A 475 18.96 -0.28 -21.80
N ILE A 476 17.66 -0.43 -22.01
CA ILE A 476 16.78 -1.26 -21.19
C ILE A 476 17.06 -2.76 -21.43
N PHE A 477 17.37 -3.17 -22.66
CA PHE A 477 17.60 -4.57 -23.01
C PHE A 477 19.04 -4.82 -23.50
N PRO A 478 20.06 -4.67 -22.63
CA PRO A 478 21.47 -4.72 -23.04
C PRO A 478 21.91 -6.10 -23.55
N ARG A 479 21.19 -7.17 -23.18
CA ARG A 479 21.48 -8.57 -23.55
C ARG A 479 20.56 -9.15 -24.63
N ALA A 480 19.57 -8.38 -25.10
CA ALA A 480 18.64 -8.87 -26.11
C ALA A 480 19.34 -9.14 -27.44
N ASP A 481 18.96 -10.23 -28.09
CA ASP A 481 19.37 -10.49 -29.47
C ASP A 481 18.65 -9.56 -30.47
N VAL A 482 18.95 -9.72 -31.77
CA VAL A 482 18.38 -8.89 -32.85
C VAL A 482 16.86 -8.97 -32.89
N GLN A 483 16.27 -10.15 -32.68
CA GLN A 483 14.82 -10.35 -32.76
C GLN A 483 14.12 -9.82 -31.50
N GLN A 484 14.69 -10.09 -30.33
CA GLN A 484 14.21 -9.62 -29.04
C GLN A 484 14.23 -8.10 -28.96
N LEU A 485 15.34 -7.46 -29.37
CA LEU A 485 15.46 -6.00 -29.34
C LEU A 485 14.50 -5.33 -30.34
N GLN A 486 14.33 -5.92 -31.52
CA GLN A 486 13.34 -5.46 -32.50
C GLN A 486 11.92 -5.52 -31.92
N THR A 487 11.58 -6.62 -31.24
CA THR A 487 10.27 -6.80 -30.60
C THR A 487 10.03 -5.76 -29.51
N ALA A 488 11.04 -5.52 -28.66
CA ALA A 488 10.97 -4.50 -27.61
C ALA A 488 10.81 -3.08 -28.19
N LEU A 489 11.50 -2.78 -29.29
CA LEU A 489 11.40 -1.50 -29.99
C LEU A 489 10.02 -1.27 -30.62
N GLU A 490 9.42 -2.30 -31.20
CA GLU A 490 8.05 -2.24 -31.74
C GLU A 490 7.02 -2.05 -30.63
N TYR A 491 7.25 -2.66 -29.47
CA TYR A 491 6.42 -2.42 -28.28
C TYR A 491 6.57 -0.98 -27.76
N LEU A 492 7.80 -0.45 -27.67
CA LEU A 492 8.05 0.95 -27.33
C LEU A 492 7.34 1.92 -28.30
N ALA A 493 7.32 1.59 -29.59
CA ALA A 493 6.56 2.36 -30.58
C ALA A 493 5.04 2.30 -30.32
N MET A 494 4.48 1.13 -29.97
CA MET A 494 3.07 1.04 -29.58
C MET A 494 2.75 1.85 -28.33
N PHE A 495 3.61 1.79 -27.32
CA PHE A 495 3.48 2.56 -26.09
C PHE A 495 3.47 4.08 -26.38
N LEU A 496 4.40 4.56 -27.22
CA LEU A 496 4.47 5.97 -27.57
C LEU A 496 3.24 6.46 -28.37
N ILE A 497 2.64 5.60 -29.21
CA ILE A 497 1.36 5.91 -29.86
C ILE A 497 0.26 6.10 -28.83
N LEU A 498 0.16 5.19 -27.87
CA LEU A 498 -0.86 5.26 -26.82
C LEU A 498 -0.69 6.54 -26.00
N GLU A 499 0.53 6.85 -25.57
CA GLU A 499 0.87 8.09 -24.88
C GLU A 499 0.40 9.31 -25.68
N GLN A 500 0.78 9.44 -26.96
CA GLN A 500 0.39 10.57 -27.81
C GLN A 500 -1.14 10.73 -28.00
N LEU A 501 -1.89 9.63 -27.95
CA LEU A 501 -3.35 9.65 -28.12
C LEU A 501 -4.11 9.94 -26.82
N THR A 502 -3.42 9.82 -25.68
CA THR A 502 -4.03 9.87 -24.35
C THR A 502 -3.42 10.95 -23.45
N ASP A 503 -2.38 11.63 -23.91
CA ASP A 503 -1.75 12.78 -23.27
C ASP A 503 -2.55 14.08 -23.50
N SER A 504 -2.24 15.13 -22.75
CA SER A 504 -2.95 16.41 -22.75
C SER A 504 -3.09 17.00 -24.18
N PRO A 505 -4.29 17.44 -24.61
CA PRO A 505 -5.50 17.69 -23.81
C PRO A 505 -6.54 16.53 -23.86
N ALA A 506 -6.13 15.27 -24.04
CA ALA A 506 -7.06 14.16 -24.12
C ALA A 506 -7.84 13.95 -22.81
N SER A 507 -9.17 13.77 -22.94
CA SER A 507 -10.09 13.47 -21.83
C SER A 507 -9.97 12.04 -21.34
N SER A 508 -10.51 11.77 -20.15
CA SER A 508 -10.64 10.41 -19.60
C SER A 508 -11.46 9.47 -20.50
N GLU A 509 -12.46 9.99 -21.23
CA GLU A 509 -13.19 9.23 -22.26
C GLU A 509 -12.31 8.86 -23.46
N THR A 510 -11.46 9.79 -23.90
CA THR A 510 -10.51 9.56 -24.99
C THR A 510 -9.46 8.51 -24.58
N ALA A 511 -8.96 8.61 -23.34
CA ALA A 511 -8.06 7.63 -22.75
C ALA A 511 -8.69 6.23 -22.67
N LYS A 512 -9.94 6.13 -22.20
CA LYS A 512 -10.70 4.86 -22.17
C LYS A 512 -10.84 4.24 -23.55
N LYS A 513 -11.20 5.05 -24.55
CA LYS A 513 -11.36 4.60 -25.93
C LYS A 513 -10.05 4.02 -26.47
N TRP A 514 -8.96 4.78 -26.43
CA TRP A 514 -7.68 4.34 -27.00
C TRP A 514 -7.01 3.23 -26.19
N GLY A 515 -7.21 3.22 -24.87
CA GLY A 515 -6.82 2.11 -24.01
C GLY A 515 -7.48 0.79 -24.40
N ALA A 516 -8.78 0.79 -24.69
CA ALA A 516 -9.48 -0.39 -25.19
C ALA A 516 -8.91 -0.87 -26.53
N VAL A 517 -8.68 0.04 -27.49
CA VAL A 517 -8.07 -0.29 -28.79
C VAL A 517 -6.67 -0.88 -28.63
N TYR A 518 -5.88 -0.34 -27.71
CA TYR A 518 -4.54 -0.82 -27.40
C TYR A 518 -4.56 -2.24 -26.79
N LEU A 519 -5.43 -2.50 -25.82
CA LEU A 519 -5.55 -3.83 -25.20
C LEU A 519 -6.10 -4.86 -26.17
N ASP A 520 -7.08 -4.50 -26.98
CA ASP A 520 -7.60 -5.36 -28.04
C ASP A 520 -6.52 -5.66 -29.08
N ALA A 521 -5.64 -4.69 -29.38
CA ALA A 521 -4.46 -4.96 -30.19
C ALA A 521 -3.55 -6.00 -29.52
N LEU A 522 -3.39 -6.05 -28.21
CA LEU A 522 -2.53 -7.06 -27.55
C LEU A 522 -3.21 -8.43 -27.32
N ARG A 523 -4.53 -8.58 -27.53
CA ARG A 523 -5.26 -9.83 -27.31
C ARG A 523 -5.28 -10.72 -28.56
N PRO A 524 -4.68 -11.93 -28.55
CA PRO A 524 -4.61 -12.82 -29.72
C PRO A 524 -5.97 -13.09 -30.40
N GLU A 525 -7.03 -13.18 -29.61
CA GLU A 525 -8.39 -13.58 -30.02
C GLU A 525 -9.25 -12.41 -30.57
N ALA A 526 -8.81 -11.16 -30.45
CA ALA A 526 -9.65 -10.00 -30.76
C ALA A 526 -9.96 -9.86 -32.27
N PRO A 527 -11.23 -9.64 -32.68
CA PRO A 527 -11.62 -9.55 -34.09
C PRO A 527 -10.97 -8.34 -34.79
N VAL A 528 -10.42 -8.61 -35.98
CA VAL A 528 -9.62 -7.67 -36.79
C VAL A 528 -10.54 -6.70 -37.52
N ALA A 529 -10.82 -5.54 -36.93
CA ALA A 529 -11.45 -4.40 -37.62
C ALA A 529 -10.79 -3.06 -37.26
N ALA A 530 -9.43 -3.00 -37.22
CA ALA A 530 -8.73 -1.77 -36.84
C ALA A 530 -8.76 -0.67 -37.93
N ALA A 531 -9.02 -1.03 -39.19
CA ALA A 531 -9.05 -0.08 -40.31
C ALA A 531 -10.20 0.93 -40.22
N GLU A 532 -11.30 0.59 -39.53
CA GLU A 532 -12.47 1.46 -39.37
C GLU A 532 -12.28 2.53 -38.27
N GLN A 533 -11.23 2.41 -37.45
CA GLN A 533 -10.97 3.29 -36.30
C GLN A 533 -9.86 4.33 -36.54
N GLY A 534 -9.22 4.30 -37.72
CA GLY A 534 -8.26 5.31 -38.18
C GLY A 534 -6.79 4.86 -38.21
N PRO A 535 -5.88 5.73 -38.69
CA PRO A 535 -4.49 5.37 -38.97
C PRO A 535 -3.70 4.84 -37.76
N ALA A 536 -3.95 5.36 -36.56
CA ALA A 536 -3.26 4.90 -35.35
C ALA A 536 -3.63 3.45 -34.97
N ALA A 537 -4.91 3.08 -35.08
CA ALA A 537 -5.37 1.71 -34.82
C ALA A 537 -4.77 0.70 -35.82
N ALA A 538 -4.65 1.09 -37.10
CA ALA A 538 -4.00 0.27 -38.12
C ALA A 538 -2.51 0.00 -37.81
N VAL A 539 -1.82 0.99 -37.24
CA VAL A 539 -0.40 0.87 -36.88
C VAL A 539 -0.20 0.02 -35.63
N LEU A 540 -1.02 0.23 -34.59
CA LEU A 540 -1.03 -0.63 -33.41
C LEU A 540 -1.26 -2.09 -33.80
N GLN A 541 -2.18 -2.34 -34.73
CA GLN A 541 -2.46 -3.69 -35.22
C GLN A 541 -1.28 -4.29 -36.03
N ARG A 542 -0.56 -3.47 -36.81
CA ARG A 542 0.63 -3.91 -37.54
C ARG A 542 1.79 -4.24 -36.60
N LEU A 543 2.01 -3.45 -35.55
CA LEU A 543 3.09 -3.68 -34.58
C LEU A 543 2.79 -4.88 -33.68
N ARG A 544 1.52 -5.10 -33.31
CA ARG A 544 1.06 -6.28 -32.56
C ARG A 544 1.56 -7.59 -33.16
N SER A 545 1.43 -7.79 -34.47
CA SER A 545 1.61 -9.12 -35.07
C SER A 545 2.99 -9.70 -34.80
N SER A 546 4.00 -8.84 -34.76
CA SER A 546 5.37 -9.22 -34.41
C SER A 546 5.50 -9.56 -32.92
N ILE A 547 4.93 -8.74 -32.03
CA ILE A 547 5.03 -8.90 -30.58
C ILE A 547 4.34 -10.17 -30.11
N ILE A 548 3.11 -10.42 -30.53
CA ILE A 548 2.35 -11.62 -30.14
C ILE A 548 2.99 -12.89 -30.69
N SER A 549 3.60 -12.82 -31.87
CA SER A 549 4.31 -13.97 -32.45
C SER A 549 5.64 -14.25 -31.75
N ALA A 550 6.32 -13.21 -31.24
CA ALA A 550 7.63 -13.33 -30.62
C ALA A 550 7.58 -13.72 -29.13
N VAL A 551 6.66 -13.15 -28.35
CA VAL A 551 6.57 -13.44 -26.90
C VAL A 551 5.98 -14.84 -26.69
N ASP A 552 6.75 -15.73 -26.05
CA ASP A 552 6.35 -17.13 -25.88
C ASP A 552 5.09 -17.27 -25.00
N PRO A 553 4.24 -18.30 -25.23
CA PRO A 553 2.98 -18.48 -24.50
C PRO A 553 3.06 -18.38 -22.98
N PRO A 554 4.09 -18.91 -22.28
CA PRO A 554 4.20 -18.81 -20.82
C PRO A 554 4.27 -17.38 -20.26
N TYR A 555 4.70 -16.40 -21.05
CA TYR A 555 4.88 -15.01 -20.59
C TYR A 555 3.69 -14.11 -20.95
N ARG A 556 2.83 -14.52 -21.89
CA ARG A 556 1.79 -13.67 -22.48
C ARG A 556 0.76 -13.18 -21.46
N ALA A 557 0.33 -14.03 -20.53
CA ALA A 557 -0.68 -13.65 -19.54
C ALA A 557 -0.17 -12.54 -18.61
N ALA A 558 1.04 -12.70 -18.05
CA ALA A 558 1.63 -11.70 -17.16
C ALA A 558 1.97 -10.39 -17.91
N TYR A 559 2.37 -10.49 -19.18
CA TYR A 559 2.60 -9.35 -20.06
C TYR A 559 1.30 -8.61 -20.41
N LEU A 560 0.21 -9.31 -20.71
CA LEU A 560 -1.09 -8.69 -20.97
C LEU A 560 -1.62 -7.98 -19.71
N GLN A 561 -1.53 -8.64 -18.54
CA GLN A 561 -1.94 -8.04 -17.27
C GLN A 561 -1.17 -6.76 -16.96
N SER A 562 0.15 -6.70 -17.22
CA SER A 562 0.91 -5.47 -16.99
C SER A 562 0.50 -4.33 -17.93
N ASN A 563 0.00 -4.65 -19.13
CA ASN A 563 -0.54 -3.67 -20.07
C ASN A 563 -1.94 -3.20 -19.68
N GLU A 564 -2.77 -4.08 -19.11
CA GLU A 564 -4.07 -3.70 -18.52
C GLU A 564 -3.87 -2.72 -17.36
N ASN A 565 -2.89 -2.97 -16.49
CA ASN A 565 -2.52 -2.05 -15.41
C ASN A 565 -2.03 -0.69 -15.95
N LEU A 566 -1.24 -0.69 -17.04
CA LEU A 566 -0.80 0.54 -17.69
C LEU A 566 -2.00 1.38 -18.20
N VAL A 567 -2.94 0.74 -18.90
CA VAL A 567 -4.12 1.42 -19.45
C VAL A 567 -5.02 1.95 -18.32
N GLU A 568 -5.20 1.19 -17.25
CA GLU A 568 -5.91 1.66 -16.05
C GLU A 568 -5.24 2.93 -15.48
N GLY A 569 -3.91 2.93 -15.37
CA GLY A 569 -3.14 4.10 -14.95
C GLY A 569 -3.34 5.30 -15.85
N ILE A 570 -3.28 5.13 -17.18
CA ILE A 570 -3.44 6.23 -18.15
C ILE A 570 -4.84 6.84 -18.05
N ILE A 571 -5.87 6.02 -17.84
CA ILE A 571 -7.24 6.50 -17.62
C ILE A 571 -7.31 7.30 -16.32
N GLN A 572 -6.67 6.82 -15.25
CA GLN A 572 -6.63 7.54 -13.98
C GLN A 572 -5.88 8.86 -14.11
N GLU A 573 -4.75 8.89 -14.82
CA GLU A 573 -3.99 10.12 -15.09
C GLU A 573 -4.82 11.15 -15.85
N ALA A 574 -5.62 10.72 -16.83
CA ALA A 574 -6.54 11.61 -17.52
C ALA A 574 -7.65 12.16 -16.60
N LEU A 575 -8.16 11.34 -15.67
CA LEU A 575 -9.11 11.80 -14.64
C LEU A 575 -8.47 12.80 -13.67
N ASP A 576 -7.21 12.56 -13.30
CA ASP A 576 -6.43 13.42 -12.42
C ASP A 576 -6.19 14.79 -13.08
N ARG A 577 -5.92 14.83 -14.39
CA ARG A 577 -5.82 16.09 -15.16
C ARG A 577 -7.15 16.84 -15.27
N GLU A 578 -8.27 16.13 -15.30
CA GLU A 578 -9.61 16.74 -15.29
C GLU A 578 -9.97 17.33 -13.91
N GLN A 579 -9.32 16.87 -12.84
CA GLN A 579 -9.57 17.28 -11.44
C GLN A 579 -8.25 17.51 -10.68
N PRO A 580 -7.39 18.44 -11.13
CA PRO A 580 -6.01 18.59 -10.65
C PRO A 580 -5.92 18.93 -9.16
N GLU A 581 -6.95 19.52 -8.57
CA GLU A 581 -7.05 19.82 -7.15
C GLU A 581 -7.11 18.57 -6.26
N LYS A 582 -7.45 17.40 -6.81
CA LYS A 582 -7.51 16.14 -6.06
C LYS A 582 -6.17 15.42 -5.96
N VAL A 583 -5.21 15.77 -6.80
CA VAL A 583 -3.84 15.23 -6.76
C VAL A 583 -2.95 16.21 -6.02
N SER A 584 -3.05 16.18 -4.70
CA SER A 584 -2.26 17.01 -3.80
C SER A 584 -1.27 16.20 -2.96
N SER A 585 -1.19 14.88 -3.09
CA SER A 585 -0.24 14.06 -2.34
C SER A 585 0.69 13.24 -3.25
N ILE A 586 1.96 13.16 -2.84
CA ILE A 586 2.97 12.29 -3.43
C ILE A 586 2.51 10.83 -3.39
N VAL A 587 1.83 10.39 -2.33
CA VAL A 587 1.38 9.00 -2.17
C VAL A 587 0.36 8.63 -3.25
N THR A 588 -0.68 9.46 -3.41
CA THR A 588 -1.71 9.26 -4.44
C THR A 588 -1.13 9.39 -5.85
N TYR A 589 -0.21 10.33 -6.05
CA TYR A 589 0.48 10.52 -7.32
C TYR A 589 1.30 9.29 -7.72
N LEU A 590 2.12 8.77 -6.82
CA LEU A 590 2.97 7.60 -7.09
C LEU A 590 2.13 6.34 -7.37
N ALA A 591 0.95 6.19 -6.75
CA ALA A 591 0.07 5.05 -7.02
C ALA A 591 -0.38 5.00 -8.50
N THR A 592 -0.73 6.15 -9.08
CA THR A 592 -1.03 6.29 -10.51
C THR A 592 0.26 6.19 -11.34
N ARG A 593 1.31 6.94 -10.98
CA ARG A 593 2.54 7.07 -11.78
C ARG A 593 3.31 5.76 -11.93
N ARG A 594 3.28 4.85 -10.96
CA ARG A 594 3.84 3.48 -11.07
C ARG A 594 3.22 2.68 -12.22
N LYS A 595 1.96 2.95 -12.55
CA LYS A 595 1.26 2.34 -13.69
C LYS A 595 1.63 3.08 -14.98
N THR A 596 1.63 4.41 -14.98
CA THR A 596 1.76 5.22 -16.20
C THR A 596 3.18 5.38 -16.73
N ILE A 597 4.21 5.17 -15.90
CA ILE A 597 5.60 5.08 -16.35
C ILE A 597 5.83 3.92 -17.35
N GLY A 598 4.92 2.94 -17.40
CA GLY A 598 4.98 1.87 -18.41
C GLY A 598 6.14 0.88 -18.25
N SER A 599 6.84 0.91 -17.10
CA SER A 599 8.03 0.06 -16.88
C SER A 599 7.69 -1.41 -16.60
N LEU A 600 6.52 -1.70 -15.99
CA LEU A 600 6.14 -3.06 -15.64
C LEU A 600 6.02 -4.01 -16.86
N PRO A 601 5.44 -3.60 -18.00
CA PRO A 601 5.55 -4.35 -19.25
C PRO A 601 6.98 -4.69 -19.68
N PHE A 602 7.95 -3.79 -19.51
CA PHE A 602 9.36 -4.09 -19.81
C PHE A 602 9.94 -5.11 -18.84
N HIS A 603 9.56 -5.07 -17.55
CA HIS A 603 9.95 -6.11 -16.59
C HIS A 603 9.44 -7.50 -17.04
N ARG A 604 8.25 -7.57 -17.66
CA ARG A 604 7.72 -8.83 -18.22
C ARG A 604 8.45 -9.26 -19.49
N LEU A 605 8.84 -8.34 -20.36
CA LEU A 605 9.71 -8.65 -21.50
C LEU A 605 11.10 -9.12 -21.05
N HIS A 606 11.64 -8.60 -19.95
CA HIS A 606 12.88 -9.10 -19.36
C HIS A 606 12.79 -10.57 -18.93
N LEU A 607 11.67 -10.99 -18.33
CA LEU A 607 11.46 -12.40 -18.00
C LEU A 607 11.49 -13.28 -19.24
N TRP A 608 10.84 -12.85 -20.32
CA TRP A 608 10.86 -13.55 -21.61
C TRP A 608 12.28 -13.64 -22.19
N ILE A 609 12.99 -12.51 -22.27
CA ILE A 609 14.36 -12.45 -22.80
C ILE A 609 15.33 -13.31 -21.99
N ALA A 610 15.18 -13.33 -20.67
CA ALA A 610 16.00 -14.12 -19.77
C ALA A 610 15.56 -15.60 -19.65
N GLY A 611 14.42 -15.98 -20.24
CA GLY A 611 13.90 -17.34 -20.15
C GLY A 611 13.33 -17.72 -18.77
N LEU A 612 12.95 -16.75 -17.94
CA LEU A 612 12.59 -16.94 -16.53
C LEU A 612 11.09 -17.18 -16.35
N GLN A 613 10.70 -18.42 -16.09
CA GLN A 613 9.30 -18.82 -15.88
C GLN A 613 9.01 -19.14 -14.42
N GLY A 614 7.78 -18.86 -13.97
CA GLY A 614 7.31 -19.27 -12.64
C GLY A 614 8.01 -18.57 -11.46
N LEU A 615 8.59 -17.38 -11.67
CA LEU A 615 9.24 -16.62 -10.62
C LEU A 615 8.28 -16.36 -9.46
N VAL A 616 8.66 -16.80 -8.25
CA VAL A 616 7.90 -16.53 -7.03
C VAL A 616 8.29 -15.15 -6.52
N TYR A 617 7.30 -14.33 -6.18
CA TYR A 617 7.49 -12.98 -5.69
C TYR A 617 7.32 -12.92 -4.16
N PRO A 618 8.40 -13.08 -3.36
CA PRO A 618 8.33 -12.85 -1.92
C PRO A 618 8.01 -11.36 -1.64
N PRO A 619 7.46 -11.02 -0.46
CA PRO A 619 7.09 -9.65 -0.11
C PRO A 619 8.20 -8.62 -0.34
N ASN A 620 9.45 -8.95 -0.01
CA ASN A 620 10.57 -8.03 -0.20
C ASN A 620 10.90 -7.80 -1.69
N LEU A 621 10.68 -8.80 -2.57
CA LEU A 621 10.85 -8.62 -4.01
C LEU A 621 9.71 -7.76 -4.58
N LEU A 622 8.47 -7.91 -4.08
CA LEU A 622 7.36 -7.03 -4.46
C LEU A 622 7.63 -5.58 -4.07
N ALA A 623 8.08 -5.34 -2.83
CA ALA A 623 8.48 -4.01 -2.38
C ALA A 623 9.63 -3.44 -3.22
N MET A 624 10.60 -4.27 -3.61
CA MET A 624 11.70 -3.86 -4.47
C MET A 624 11.23 -3.48 -5.88
N VAL A 625 10.24 -4.21 -6.42
CA VAL A 625 9.60 -3.85 -7.69
C VAL A 625 8.94 -2.48 -7.61
N GLU A 626 8.22 -2.17 -6.52
CA GLU A 626 7.63 -0.85 -6.32
C GLU A 626 8.68 0.26 -6.25
N GLU A 627 9.79 0.05 -5.54
CA GLU A 627 10.86 1.05 -5.46
C GLU A 627 11.56 1.27 -6.81
N ALA A 628 11.78 0.21 -7.60
CA ALA A 628 12.32 0.36 -8.93
C ALA A 628 11.36 1.15 -9.87
N LEU A 629 10.05 0.89 -9.79
CA LEU A 629 9.05 1.66 -10.52
C LEU A 629 9.06 3.13 -10.09
N ASN A 630 9.19 3.41 -8.79
CA ASN A 630 9.32 4.78 -8.29
C ASN A 630 10.57 5.47 -8.84
N LEU A 631 11.73 4.81 -8.81
CA LEU A 631 12.98 5.36 -9.30
C LEU A 631 12.90 5.69 -10.79
N ALA A 632 12.32 4.79 -11.60
CA ALA A 632 12.10 5.05 -13.02
C ALA A 632 11.14 6.23 -13.25
N ALA A 633 10.02 6.27 -12.52
CA ALA A 633 9.00 7.32 -12.64
C ALA A 633 9.52 8.70 -12.22
N VAL A 634 10.06 8.81 -11.01
CA VAL A 634 10.47 10.10 -10.44
C VAL A 634 11.72 10.63 -11.13
N SER A 635 12.62 9.77 -11.59
CA SER A 635 13.74 10.22 -12.44
C SER A 635 13.25 10.73 -13.79
N ASN A 636 12.27 10.07 -14.41
CA ASN A 636 11.63 10.56 -15.63
C ASN A 636 11.06 11.97 -15.43
N ASP A 637 10.22 12.14 -14.41
CA ASP A 637 9.59 13.42 -14.05
C ASP A 637 10.62 14.53 -13.81
N LEU A 638 11.74 14.20 -13.14
CA LEU A 638 12.81 15.14 -12.89
C LEU A 638 13.51 15.60 -14.19
N TYR A 639 13.80 14.68 -15.10
CA TYR A 639 14.45 14.98 -16.39
C TYR A 639 13.48 15.61 -17.41
N SER A 640 12.19 15.30 -17.34
CA SER A 640 11.15 15.84 -18.22
C SER A 640 10.59 17.19 -17.75
N TYR A 641 10.80 17.55 -16.47
CA TYR A 641 10.19 18.71 -15.82
C TYR A 641 10.23 19.99 -16.67
N ARG A 642 11.39 20.38 -17.21
CA ARG A 642 11.50 21.60 -18.03
C ARG A 642 10.59 21.57 -19.26
N LYS A 643 10.53 20.43 -19.94
CA LYS A 643 9.70 20.26 -21.14
C LYS A 643 8.23 20.40 -20.75
N GLU A 644 7.80 19.64 -19.75
CA GLU A 644 6.40 19.60 -19.29
C GLU A 644 5.97 20.95 -18.71
N TYR A 645 6.85 21.62 -17.96
CA TYR A 645 6.60 22.95 -17.40
C TYR A 645 6.31 23.97 -18.50
N ARG A 646 7.03 23.91 -19.63
CA ARG A 646 6.81 24.78 -20.79
C ARG A 646 5.56 24.43 -21.60
N GLU A 647 5.07 23.19 -21.50
CA GLU A 647 3.90 22.72 -22.24
C GLU A 647 2.60 22.99 -21.48
N ASP A 648 2.54 22.66 -20.19
CA ASP A 648 1.31 22.77 -19.39
C ASP A 648 1.54 23.15 -17.90
N GLY A 649 2.76 23.58 -17.55
CA GLY A 649 3.14 23.85 -16.16
C GLY A 649 3.52 22.60 -15.37
N ALA A 650 3.82 21.48 -16.04
CA ALA A 650 4.18 20.20 -15.43
C ALA A 650 3.07 19.75 -14.47
N SER A 651 1.83 19.77 -14.95
CA SER A 651 0.64 19.64 -14.10
C SER A 651 0.52 18.27 -13.41
N HIS A 652 1.03 17.22 -14.07
CA HIS A 652 1.10 15.84 -13.60
C HIS A 652 2.57 15.38 -13.51
N ASN A 653 3.31 15.98 -12.58
CA ASN A 653 4.74 15.72 -12.39
C ASN A 653 5.10 15.71 -10.89
N PHE A 654 5.99 14.80 -10.47
CA PHE A 654 6.40 14.66 -9.06
C PHE A 654 6.87 15.98 -8.44
N VAL A 655 7.65 16.78 -9.17
CA VAL A 655 8.20 18.06 -8.66
C VAL A 655 7.07 19.04 -8.34
N THR A 656 6.08 19.13 -9.22
CA THR A 656 4.89 19.97 -9.02
C THR A 656 4.02 19.45 -7.87
N VAL A 657 3.82 18.14 -7.80
CA VAL A 657 3.05 17.52 -6.72
C VAL A 657 3.75 17.70 -5.38
N ALA A 658 5.07 17.63 -5.32
CA ALA A 658 5.83 17.88 -4.10
C ALA A 658 5.59 19.28 -3.54
N MET A 659 5.44 20.31 -4.39
CA MET A 659 5.09 21.66 -3.92
C MET A 659 3.65 21.76 -3.39
N ARG A 660 2.73 20.95 -3.93
CA ARG A 660 1.32 20.92 -3.50
C ARG A 660 1.09 20.08 -2.24
N ASP A 661 1.92 19.07 -2.03
CA ASP A 661 1.83 18.17 -0.90
C ASP A 661 2.26 18.88 0.38
N SER A 662 1.27 19.13 1.25
CA SER A 662 1.48 19.83 2.51
C SER A 662 2.48 19.14 3.43
N SER A 663 2.72 17.83 3.27
CA SER A 663 3.69 17.08 4.07
C SER A 663 5.15 17.39 3.72
N THR A 664 5.44 18.00 2.55
CA THR A 664 6.82 18.32 2.14
C THR A 664 7.36 19.60 2.77
N GLY A 665 6.46 20.48 3.25
CA GLY A 665 6.80 21.80 3.75
C GLY A 665 7.30 22.79 2.68
N LEU A 666 7.20 22.45 1.40
CA LEU A 666 7.57 23.33 0.29
C LEU A 666 6.50 24.41 0.08
N GLN A 667 6.92 25.59 -0.37
CA GLN A 667 5.98 26.62 -0.81
C GLN A 667 5.41 26.26 -2.19
N ASN A 668 4.22 26.77 -2.50
CA ASN A 668 3.65 26.65 -3.83
C ASN A 668 4.17 27.75 -4.78
N GLY A 669 4.27 27.43 -6.07
CA GLY A 669 4.58 28.39 -7.14
C GLY A 669 6.04 28.41 -7.58
N ASP A 670 6.29 29.16 -8.65
CA ASP A 670 7.54 29.22 -9.42
C ASP A 670 8.81 29.39 -8.58
N SER A 671 8.75 30.22 -7.53
CA SER A 671 9.91 30.49 -6.66
C SER A 671 10.35 29.27 -5.83
N ALA A 672 9.50 28.26 -5.69
CA ALA A 672 9.79 27.06 -4.92
C ALA A 672 10.35 25.91 -5.79
N ILE A 673 10.34 26.04 -7.12
CA ILE A 673 10.82 25.01 -8.04
C ILE A 673 12.24 24.52 -7.71
N PRO A 674 13.24 25.38 -7.45
CA PRO A 674 14.58 24.89 -7.11
C PRO A 674 14.61 24.03 -5.85
N ALA A 675 13.83 24.39 -4.82
CA ALA A 675 13.73 23.62 -3.58
C ALA A 675 12.98 22.29 -3.79
N ALA A 676 11.95 22.29 -4.65
CA ALA A 676 11.22 21.08 -5.03
C ALA A 676 12.07 20.10 -5.84
N ILE A 677 12.95 20.61 -6.71
CA ILE A 677 13.94 19.81 -7.44
C ILE A 677 14.94 19.19 -6.46
N GLU A 678 15.48 19.96 -5.52
CA GLU A 678 16.38 19.44 -4.48
C GLU A 678 15.70 18.36 -3.63
N PHE A 679 14.45 18.60 -3.21
CA PHE A 679 13.64 17.61 -2.52
C PHE A 679 13.50 16.32 -3.34
N THR A 680 13.16 16.43 -4.63
CA THR A 680 12.99 15.29 -5.54
C THR A 680 14.28 14.49 -5.70
N VAL A 681 15.42 15.17 -5.80
CA VAL A 681 16.74 14.55 -5.85
C VAL A 681 17.05 13.77 -4.57
N ASN A 682 16.78 14.35 -3.40
CA ASN A 682 17.02 13.67 -2.12
C ASN A 682 16.06 12.48 -1.95
N TRP A 683 14.81 12.63 -2.35
CA TRP A 683 13.83 11.55 -2.37
C TRP A 683 14.31 10.36 -3.22
N LEU A 684 14.88 10.62 -4.40
CA LEU A 684 15.48 9.58 -5.26
C LEU A 684 16.65 8.87 -4.60
N LYS A 685 17.50 9.58 -3.86
CA LYS A 685 18.61 8.97 -3.09
C LYS A 685 18.08 8.06 -1.99
N ASP A 686 17.02 8.47 -1.30
CA ASP A 686 16.40 7.67 -0.24
C ASP A 686 15.71 6.42 -0.82
N ALA A 687 15.02 6.56 -1.96
CA ALA A 687 14.43 5.44 -2.69
C ALA A 687 15.48 4.43 -3.15
N HIS A 688 16.63 4.91 -3.64
CA HIS A 688 17.77 4.05 -3.97
C HIS A 688 18.30 3.30 -2.74
N ALA A 689 18.46 3.99 -1.60
CA ALA A 689 18.91 3.36 -0.36
C ALA A 689 17.95 2.26 0.13
N ARG A 690 16.64 2.50 0.04
CA ARG A 690 15.61 1.47 0.35
C ARG A 690 15.68 0.29 -0.61
N LEU A 691 15.87 0.53 -1.90
CA LEU A 691 16.04 -0.53 -2.90
C LEU A 691 17.25 -1.41 -2.57
N GLU A 692 18.39 -0.82 -2.21
CA GLU A 692 19.59 -1.58 -1.81
C GLU A 692 19.36 -2.39 -0.53
N GLN A 693 18.66 -1.84 0.45
CA GLN A 693 18.30 -2.56 1.68
C GLN A 693 17.41 -3.77 1.37
N LEU A 694 16.41 -3.60 0.49
CA LEU A 694 15.51 -4.67 0.07
C LEU A 694 16.27 -5.76 -0.68
N LYS A 695 17.15 -5.39 -1.61
CA LYS A 695 18.03 -6.32 -2.33
C LYS A 695 18.86 -7.16 -1.36
N ASN A 696 19.50 -6.52 -0.37
CA ASN A 696 20.31 -7.21 0.63
C ASN A 696 19.52 -8.12 1.58
N SER A 697 18.20 -7.93 1.67
CA SER A 697 17.31 -8.77 2.48
C SER A 697 16.83 -10.04 1.76
N LEU A 698 17.02 -10.13 0.45
CA LEU A 698 16.61 -11.28 -0.35
C LEU A 698 17.66 -12.40 -0.24
N LEU A 699 17.18 -13.65 -0.15
CA LEU A 699 18.05 -14.81 -0.24
C LEU A 699 18.56 -14.93 -1.68
N ALA A 700 19.86 -15.18 -1.84
CA ALA A 700 20.49 -15.34 -3.14
C ALA A 700 19.83 -16.48 -3.94
N HIS A 701 19.32 -16.16 -5.12
CA HIS A 701 18.68 -17.11 -6.04
C HIS A 701 18.86 -16.59 -7.46
N ALA A 702 19.41 -17.42 -8.36
CA ALA A 702 19.85 -16.96 -9.68
C ALA A 702 18.71 -16.31 -10.52
N GLU A 703 17.50 -16.84 -10.42
CA GLU A 703 16.30 -16.33 -11.10
C GLU A 703 15.84 -14.99 -10.51
N ILE A 704 15.94 -14.81 -9.19
CA ILE A 704 15.64 -13.53 -8.52
C ILE A 704 16.69 -12.49 -8.91
N ASP A 705 17.96 -12.85 -8.88
CA ASP A 705 19.06 -11.96 -9.26
C ASP A 705 18.93 -11.52 -10.73
N ALA A 706 18.62 -12.46 -11.64
CA ALA A 706 18.40 -12.14 -13.06
C ALA A 706 17.17 -11.24 -13.28
N TYR A 707 16.10 -11.40 -12.50
CA TYR A 707 14.94 -10.50 -12.55
C TYR A 707 15.27 -9.11 -11.98
N ILE A 708 16.00 -9.05 -10.87
CA ILE A 708 16.50 -7.79 -10.29
C ILE A 708 17.38 -7.04 -11.31
N GLU A 709 18.29 -7.75 -11.99
CA GLU A 709 19.12 -7.17 -13.04
C GLU A 709 18.27 -6.54 -14.15
N GLY A 710 17.25 -7.25 -14.66
CA GLY A 710 16.39 -6.71 -15.72
C GLY A 710 15.55 -5.51 -15.26
N MET A 711 15.08 -5.53 -14.02
CA MET A 711 14.38 -4.40 -13.42
C MET A 711 15.29 -3.17 -13.28
N LEU A 712 16.54 -3.36 -12.85
CA LEU A 712 17.51 -2.27 -12.74
C LEU A 712 17.98 -1.77 -14.11
N ASP A 713 18.03 -2.63 -15.13
CA ASP A 713 18.27 -2.22 -16.52
C ASP A 713 17.18 -1.24 -17.00
N CYS A 714 15.92 -1.43 -16.57
CA CYS A 714 14.85 -0.46 -16.86
C CYS A 714 15.10 0.90 -16.21
N VAL A 715 15.50 0.93 -14.93
CA VAL A 715 15.77 2.18 -14.19
C VAL A 715 16.97 2.92 -14.78
N VAL A 716 18.11 2.23 -14.89
CA VAL A 716 19.35 2.80 -15.41
C VAL A 716 19.19 3.19 -16.87
N GLY A 717 18.54 2.33 -17.67
CA GLY A 717 18.32 2.61 -19.08
C GLY A 717 17.42 3.82 -19.32
N ASN A 718 16.40 4.03 -18.48
CA ASN A 718 15.58 5.24 -18.50
C ASN A 718 16.40 6.49 -18.18
N ILE A 719 17.29 6.45 -17.17
CA ILE A 719 18.14 7.60 -16.81
C ILE A 719 19.16 7.89 -17.92
N GLU A 720 19.88 6.88 -18.41
CA GLU A 720 20.87 7.04 -19.49
C GLU A 720 20.22 7.59 -20.78
N TRP A 721 19.01 7.13 -21.10
CA TRP A 721 18.24 7.67 -22.21
C TRP A 721 17.75 9.09 -21.94
N SER A 722 17.20 9.39 -20.75
CA SER A 722 16.66 10.71 -20.42
C SER A 722 17.73 11.80 -20.51
N VAL A 723 18.96 11.48 -20.09
CA VAL A 723 20.12 12.38 -20.19
C VAL A 723 20.58 12.58 -21.64
N ALA A 724 20.57 11.52 -22.46
CA ALA A 724 21.10 11.57 -23.82
C ALA A 724 20.07 12.02 -24.88
N CYS A 725 18.78 11.82 -24.63
CA CYS A 725 17.78 11.91 -25.68
C CYS A 725 17.45 13.35 -26.08
N LYS A 726 17.21 13.53 -27.38
CA LYS A 726 16.77 14.82 -27.93
C LYS A 726 15.29 15.15 -27.64
N ARG A 727 14.56 14.23 -27.01
CA ARG A 727 13.15 14.40 -26.63
C ARG A 727 13.00 15.44 -25.54
N TYR A 728 13.78 15.34 -24.46
CA TYR A 728 13.83 16.34 -23.40
C TYR A 728 14.81 17.47 -23.75
N GLY A 729 15.90 17.11 -24.48
CA GLY A 729 16.94 18.05 -24.88
C GLY A 729 17.50 18.82 -23.70
N LEU A 730 17.53 18.19 -22.51
CA LEU A 730 17.64 18.86 -21.22
C LEU A 730 18.96 19.63 -21.07
N PHE A 731 20.05 19.04 -21.57
CA PHE A 731 21.37 19.65 -21.61
C PHE A 731 21.70 20.05 -23.05
N GLU A 732 21.97 21.33 -23.26
CA GLU A 732 22.21 21.91 -24.60
C GLU A 732 23.61 21.59 -25.12
N ASP A 733 24.57 21.40 -24.22
CA ASP A 733 25.96 21.02 -24.51
C ASP A 733 26.59 20.22 -23.35
N GLU A 734 27.84 19.80 -23.56
CA GLU A 734 28.60 19.01 -22.57
C GLU A 734 28.90 19.82 -21.28
N VAL A 735 28.94 21.15 -21.37
CA VAL A 735 29.15 22.03 -20.21
C VAL A 735 27.89 22.09 -19.34
N ALA A 736 26.71 22.19 -19.95
CA ALA A 736 25.42 22.09 -19.26
C ALA A 736 25.25 20.73 -18.60
N LEU A 737 25.64 19.64 -19.29
CA LEU A 737 25.62 18.29 -18.73
C LEU A 737 26.55 18.14 -17.52
N GLN A 738 27.79 18.64 -17.59
CA GLN A 738 28.75 18.57 -16.49
C GLN A 738 28.36 19.48 -15.31
N SER A 739 27.80 20.65 -15.61
CA SER A 739 27.40 21.63 -14.60
C SER A 739 26.02 21.37 -14.01
N GLY A 740 25.23 20.43 -14.56
CA GLY A 740 23.88 20.06 -14.12
C GLY A 740 22.86 21.21 -14.09
N LEU A 741 23.25 22.41 -14.54
CA LEU A 741 22.47 23.64 -14.45
C LEU A 741 21.41 23.66 -15.55
N ILE A 742 20.17 23.92 -15.14
CA ILE A 742 19.03 24.01 -16.04
C ILE A 742 18.31 25.34 -15.78
N GLU A 743 17.88 25.95 -16.88
CA GLU A 743 17.14 27.21 -16.89
C GLU A 743 15.78 26.99 -17.60
N ILE A 744 14.69 27.41 -16.97
CA ILE A 744 13.32 27.25 -17.50
C ILE A 744 12.69 28.58 -17.90
#